data_AF-E9GR41-F1
#
_entry.id   AF-E9GR41-F1
#
_cell.length_a   1.000
_cell.length_b   1.000
_cell.length_c   1.000
_cell.angle_alpha   90.00
_cell.angle_beta   90.00
_cell.angle_gamma   90.00
#
_symmetry.space_group_name_H-M   'P 1'
#
loop_
_entity.id
_entity.type
_entity.pdbx_description
1 polymer ?
#
loop_
_entity_poly.entity_id
_entity_poly.type
_entity_poly.pdbx_seq_one_letter_code
_entity_poly.pdbx_strand_id
1 'polypeptide(L)'
;MSTWLCLVVGLAGLWPLFGCCWTLTDASNHQELDPPPAQRLAATTLLQQQQQQPPLTAMLTLIREHQKRHIIKKDDPAAGVATFNYQDPITKEYARYGFATIKAYALFREKFTISQRNRFGEEGRISLRNTDFYAECPLRAETIVCPHRASFRPFQRFLPAEYGDEIEGFRRSVQGGALPTARTVSALVHRQRNITTSQFTTMVMQWGEFLDHDLTSSSQTRGFNGTIPECCQKDGQGQVDKENRHPDFMPIEVSSDDAFYSKYNVTCLNVVRSSPSPSEGCLLGPREQINQIISYLDASNVYGSTDKYLSSLRLYSRVMLKCRDMMFHKALLPVLEKPLNDECRSHSPNMHCFKGGYSRTNEQPGLSSMHTAWMREHNRLIRKLAELNPHWNDERLFHEARKIVGAQIQHISYNEFLLIVLAFSWVIEVFDLRLTRRAFFYGYINSIKPMAANSFGTAAFRFGHSLIPKNLNRCNRFHQLLPYRTPLRKELMDPTPIHNIGAVDRIFLGMCSQPAMRRDEYIVDELTNHLFQTSKKPFGMDLMALNIQRARDHGIPPYVVWREACGLTPIHNWGQLLSIMDDDTVGRLRIAYKNLEDNDLFPGAMAEKPVIGGMVGPVFACIIAQQFSNLRLGNRFWYENGDVPNAFTVSQLRELRRSSLARIICDNLDDAETVQPWVML
;
A
#
# COMPACT_ATOMS: atom_id res chain seq x y z
N MET A 1 -32.72 57.39 8.39
CA MET A 1 -33.41 58.05 9.51
C MET A 1 -33.27 57.16 10.74
N SER A 2 -32.54 57.66 11.73
CA SER A 2 -32.86 57.63 13.17
C SER A 2 -33.15 56.26 13.80
N THR A 3 -32.16 55.66 14.49
CA THR A 3 -31.97 55.66 15.98
C THR A 3 -32.93 54.73 16.75
N TRP A 4 -32.42 53.75 17.51
CA TRP A 4 -32.26 53.83 18.98
C TRP A 4 -31.74 52.50 19.60
N LEU A 5 -30.93 52.71 20.64
CA LEU A 5 -30.35 51.81 21.65
C LEU A 5 -31.31 50.75 22.24
N CYS A 6 -30.78 49.58 22.64
CA CYS A 6 -30.52 49.32 24.07
C CYS A 6 -29.68 48.05 24.32
N LEU A 7 -28.74 48.20 25.26
CA LEU A 7 -27.81 47.22 25.80
C LEU A 7 -28.46 46.28 26.83
N VAL A 8 -28.02 45.01 26.78
CA VAL A 8 -27.55 44.13 27.88
C VAL A 8 -28.50 43.70 29.02
N VAL A 9 -28.40 42.39 29.31
CA VAL A 9 -28.59 41.59 30.55
C VAL A 9 -29.60 40.46 30.27
N GLY A 10 -29.32 39.16 30.44
CA GLY A 10 -28.13 38.47 30.92
C GLY A 10 -28.34 36.95 30.88
N LEU A 11 -27.21 36.25 31.01
CA LEU A 11 -26.98 34.92 31.58
C LEU A 11 -27.80 33.68 31.16
N ALA A 12 -27.00 32.65 30.86
CA ALA A 12 -27.17 31.23 31.16
C ALA A 12 -27.68 30.29 30.04
N GLY A 13 -26.75 29.43 29.60
CA GLY A 13 -26.95 27.99 29.60
C GLY A 13 -27.71 27.40 28.42
N LEU A 14 -26.98 26.90 27.42
CA LEU A 14 -27.55 26.05 26.38
C LEU A 14 -26.53 24.98 25.97
N TRP A 15 -26.80 23.72 26.33
CA TRP A 15 -27.11 22.63 25.39
C TRP A 15 -27.49 21.35 26.13
N PRO A 16 -28.64 20.77 25.78
CA PRO A 16 -28.73 19.32 25.78
C PRO A 16 -29.40 18.75 24.51
N LEU A 17 -29.05 17.49 24.25
CA LEU A 17 -29.84 16.42 23.59
C LEU A 17 -29.88 16.31 22.05
N PHE A 18 -29.30 15.21 21.57
CA PHE A 18 -29.98 14.31 20.61
C PHE A 18 -29.89 12.88 21.12
N GLY A 19 -31.05 12.20 21.20
CA GLY A 19 -31.16 10.76 21.45
C GLY A 19 -31.87 10.05 20.30
N CYS A 20 -31.70 8.73 20.23
CA CYS A 20 -32.70 7.78 19.73
C CYS A 20 -32.35 6.35 20.18
N CYS A 21 -33.37 5.65 20.69
CA CYS A 21 -33.41 4.26 21.16
C CYS A 21 -33.05 3.20 20.11
N TRP A 22 -32.66 1.99 20.54
CA TRP A 22 -33.40 0.71 20.36
C TRP A 22 -32.85 -0.38 21.30
N THR A 23 -33.75 -1.23 21.82
CA THR A 23 -33.54 -2.38 22.70
C THR A 23 -33.52 -3.71 21.92
N LEU A 24 -32.76 -4.69 22.45
CA LEU A 24 -32.74 -6.12 22.11
C LEU A 24 -33.94 -6.88 22.70
N THR A 25 -34.42 -7.92 22.02
CA THR A 25 -34.96 -9.15 22.65
C THR A 25 -34.61 -10.39 21.80
N ASP A 26 -34.76 -11.55 22.44
CA ASP A 26 -33.92 -12.76 22.47
C ASP A 26 -34.25 -13.85 21.43
N ALA A 27 -33.45 -14.93 21.48
CA ALA A 27 -33.31 -16.06 20.57
C ALA A 27 -34.49 -17.08 20.48
N SER A 28 -34.35 -17.95 19.46
CA SER A 28 -34.94 -19.28 19.23
C SER A 28 -36.32 -19.39 18.53
N ASN A 29 -36.32 -19.83 17.26
CA ASN A 29 -36.75 -21.18 16.84
C ASN A 29 -36.70 -21.35 15.32
N HIS A 30 -36.33 -22.56 14.89
CA HIS A 30 -36.34 -23.05 13.51
C HIS A 30 -37.76 -23.13 12.93
N GLN A 31 -37.95 -22.77 11.66
CA GLN A 31 -38.51 -23.65 10.61
C GLN A 31 -38.54 -22.97 9.22
N GLU A 32 -38.28 -23.79 8.21
CA GLU A 32 -38.23 -23.50 6.76
C GLU A 32 -39.57 -23.03 6.19
N LEU A 33 -39.54 -22.31 5.05
CA LEU A 33 -40.33 -22.58 3.83
C LEU A 33 -40.07 -21.50 2.74
N ASP A 34 -39.87 -21.96 1.49
CA ASP A 34 -39.58 -21.21 0.25
C ASP A 34 -40.66 -20.21 -0.22
N PRO A 35 -40.34 -19.20 -1.07
CA PRO A 35 -41.34 -18.47 -1.86
C PRO A 35 -41.19 -18.65 -3.39
N PRO A 36 -42.31 -18.63 -4.15
CA PRO A 36 -42.30 -18.25 -5.57
C PRO A 36 -43.32 -17.08 -5.83
N PRO A 37 -43.58 -16.61 -7.07
CA PRO A 37 -43.03 -15.35 -7.61
C PRO A 37 -44.08 -14.40 -8.26
N ALA A 38 -43.59 -13.31 -8.90
CA ALA A 38 -44.22 -12.45 -9.94
C ALA A 38 -45.25 -11.38 -9.48
N GLN A 39 -45.38 -10.16 -10.04
CA GLN A 39 -44.87 -9.45 -11.23
C GLN A 39 -45.19 -7.93 -11.05
N ARG A 40 -44.29 -6.98 -11.41
CA ARG A 40 -44.38 -6.00 -12.55
C ARG A 40 -45.81 -5.48 -12.85
N LEU A 41 -46.13 -4.20 -13.01
CA LEU A 41 -45.51 -3.11 -13.79
C LEU A 41 -46.42 -1.86 -13.61
N ALA A 42 -45.87 -0.64 -13.64
CA ALA A 42 -46.45 0.61 -14.20
C ALA A 42 -46.02 1.85 -13.40
N ALA A 43 -44.88 2.41 -13.79
CA ALA A 43 -44.48 3.77 -13.45
C ALA A 43 -44.55 4.60 -14.73
N THR A 44 -45.60 5.41 -14.89
CA THR A 44 -45.60 6.66 -15.70
C THR A 44 -47.00 7.26 -15.71
N THR A 45 -47.35 8.04 -14.68
CA THR A 45 -48.13 9.28 -14.79
C THR A 45 -48.37 9.81 -13.38
N LEU A 46 -47.80 10.98 -13.06
CA LEU A 46 -48.22 11.97 -12.06
C LEU A 46 -47.00 12.85 -11.69
N LEU A 47 -46.44 13.48 -12.71
CA LEU A 47 -45.71 14.74 -12.61
C LEU A 47 -46.73 15.83 -12.95
N GLN A 48 -47.49 16.27 -11.96
CA GLN A 48 -48.05 17.62 -11.93
C GLN A 48 -48.66 17.89 -10.55
N GLN A 49 -48.20 19.00 -9.96
CA GLN A 49 -48.76 19.69 -8.79
C GLN A 49 -48.53 19.06 -7.42
N GLN A 50 -47.41 19.44 -6.78
CA GLN A 50 -47.44 19.87 -5.38
C GLN A 50 -46.24 20.78 -5.07
N GLN A 51 -46.45 22.09 -5.30
CA GLN A 51 -45.77 23.15 -4.56
C GLN A 51 -46.47 23.28 -3.19
N GLN A 52 -45.77 22.89 -2.12
CA GLN A 52 -45.82 23.42 -0.74
C GLN A 52 -45.07 22.42 0.16
N GLN A 53 -43.84 22.76 0.58
CA GLN A 53 -42.90 21.92 1.34
C GLN A 53 -43.03 22.12 2.87
N PRO A 54 -42.67 21.12 3.71
CA PRO A 54 -41.32 21.05 4.33
C PRO A 54 -40.84 19.58 4.50
N PRO A 55 -39.85 19.22 5.36
CA PRO A 55 -38.42 19.55 5.46
C PRO A 55 -37.50 18.55 4.72
N LEU A 56 -38.06 17.49 4.11
CA LEU A 56 -37.28 16.51 3.33
C LEU A 56 -36.80 17.09 1.99
N THR A 57 -37.49 18.11 1.49
CA THR A 57 -37.19 18.70 0.19
C THR A 57 -36.04 19.70 0.24
N ALA A 58 -35.71 20.30 1.39
CA ALA A 58 -34.46 21.06 1.55
C ALA A 58 -33.24 20.13 1.56
N MET A 59 -33.35 18.96 2.20
CA MET A 59 -32.33 17.90 2.18
C MET A 59 -32.21 17.25 0.79
N LEU A 60 -33.32 17.02 0.08
CA LEU A 60 -33.31 16.55 -1.31
C LEU A 60 -32.89 17.64 -2.31
N THR A 61 -33.05 18.92 -1.99
CA THR A 61 -32.51 20.04 -2.79
C THR A 61 -31.02 20.19 -2.56
N LEU A 62 -30.53 19.99 -1.32
CA LEU A 62 -29.10 19.83 -1.03
C LEU A 62 -28.52 18.59 -1.72
N ILE A 63 -29.20 17.45 -1.71
CA ILE A 63 -28.76 16.23 -2.42
C ILE A 63 -28.79 16.42 -3.95
N ARG A 64 -29.80 17.14 -4.50
CA ARG A 64 -29.89 17.43 -5.95
C ARG A 64 -28.94 18.55 -6.41
N GLU A 65 -28.65 19.53 -5.57
CA GLU A 65 -27.58 20.54 -5.78
C GLU A 65 -26.20 19.88 -5.69
N HIS A 66 -26.00 18.94 -4.74
CA HIS A 66 -24.77 18.15 -4.59
C HIS A 66 -24.55 17.20 -5.79
N GLN A 67 -25.63 16.65 -6.36
CA GLN A 67 -25.57 15.85 -7.59
C GLN A 67 -25.29 16.69 -8.86
N LYS A 68 -25.50 18.01 -8.84
CA LYS A 68 -25.23 18.91 -9.98
C LYS A 68 -23.87 19.62 -9.94
N ARG A 69 -23.13 19.61 -8.83
CA ARG A 69 -21.87 20.37 -8.68
C ARG A 69 -20.58 19.58 -8.47
N HIS A 70 -20.61 18.25 -8.50
CA HIS A 70 -19.40 17.45 -8.34
C HIS A 70 -19.11 16.56 -9.55
N ILE A 71 -18.80 17.23 -10.67
CA ILE A 71 -18.04 16.60 -11.76
C ILE A 71 -16.61 16.40 -11.23
N ILE A 72 -16.27 15.13 -11.01
CA ILE A 72 -14.90 14.63 -10.86
C ILE A 72 -14.09 15.16 -12.04
N LYS A 73 -13.04 15.94 -11.76
CA LYS A 73 -12.22 16.55 -12.80
C LYS A 73 -11.19 15.53 -13.32
N LYS A 74 -11.28 15.23 -14.61
CA LYS A 74 -10.39 14.33 -15.37
C LYS A 74 -8.94 14.89 -15.54
N ASP A 75 -8.52 15.86 -14.72
CA ASP A 75 -7.30 16.68 -14.87
C ASP A 75 -6.35 16.59 -13.68
N ASP A 76 -6.60 15.75 -12.68
CA ASP A 76 -5.85 15.80 -11.42
C ASP A 76 -4.80 14.68 -11.28
N PRO A 77 -3.53 14.91 -11.67
CA PRO A 77 -2.47 13.91 -11.52
C PRO A 77 -2.10 13.66 -10.05
N ALA A 78 -2.47 14.57 -9.14
CA ALA A 78 -2.27 14.41 -7.71
C ALA A 78 -3.22 13.39 -7.08
N ALA A 79 -4.44 13.32 -7.63
CA ALA A 79 -5.34 12.21 -7.37
C ALA A 79 -4.68 10.86 -7.65
N GLY A 80 -3.74 10.80 -8.63
CA GLY A 80 -3.03 9.62 -9.12
C GLY A 80 -1.98 9.02 -8.19
N VAL A 81 -1.27 9.79 -7.35
CA VAL A 81 -0.36 9.19 -6.34
C VAL A 81 -0.95 9.16 -4.95
N ALA A 82 -1.98 9.98 -4.69
CA ALA A 82 -2.80 9.85 -3.52
C ALA A 82 -3.79 8.66 -3.61
N THR A 83 -3.67 7.79 -4.63
CA THR A 83 -4.74 6.85 -5.02
C THR A 83 -4.80 5.49 -4.38
N PHE A 84 -3.78 5.08 -3.63
CA PHE A 84 -3.80 3.72 -3.10
C PHE A 84 -4.95 3.60 -2.09
N ASN A 85 -6.03 2.95 -2.56
CA ASN A 85 -7.02 2.14 -1.83
C ASN A 85 -8.46 2.60 -1.94
N TYR A 86 -9.28 1.84 -2.69
CA TYR A 86 -10.70 1.70 -2.39
C TYR A 86 -10.83 1.37 -0.91
N GLN A 87 -11.53 2.21 -0.15
CA GLN A 87 -11.89 1.80 1.21
C GLN A 87 -12.97 0.74 1.07
N ASP A 88 -12.55 -0.52 1.16
CA ASP A 88 -13.45 -1.62 1.42
C ASP A 88 -14.38 -1.24 2.59
N PRO A 89 -15.68 -1.59 2.56
CA PRO A 89 -16.59 -1.30 3.67
C PRO A 89 -16.01 -1.64 5.05
N ILE A 90 -15.22 -2.71 5.14
CA ILE A 90 -14.51 -3.11 6.36
C ILE A 90 -13.47 -2.05 6.75
N THR A 91 -12.67 -1.55 5.80
CA THR A 91 -11.72 -0.47 6.06
C THR A 91 -12.41 0.78 6.61
N LYS A 92 -13.58 1.14 6.07
CA LYS A 92 -14.35 2.31 6.55
C LYS A 92 -14.77 2.13 8.01
N GLU A 93 -15.22 0.93 8.35
CA GLU A 93 -15.62 0.58 9.71
C GLU A 93 -14.43 0.62 10.68
N TYR A 94 -13.29 0.01 10.31
CA TYR A 94 -12.08 0.04 11.12
C TYR A 94 -11.53 1.45 11.27
N ALA A 95 -11.56 2.25 10.21
CA ALA A 95 -11.15 3.65 10.27
C ALA A 95 -12.00 4.44 11.26
N ARG A 96 -13.32 4.20 11.31
CA ARG A 96 -14.21 4.82 12.31
C ARG A 96 -13.77 4.47 13.73
N TYR A 97 -13.45 3.22 14.02
CA TYR A 97 -12.93 2.83 15.33
C TYR A 97 -11.57 3.47 15.61
N GLY A 98 -10.66 3.49 14.62
CA GLY A 98 -9.36 4.16 14.73
C GLY A 98 -9.50 5.63 15.11
N PHE A 99 -10.37 6.38 14.43
CA PHE A 99 -10.68 7.77 14.77
C PHE A 99 -11.21 7.92 16.20
N ALA A 100 -12.15 7.06 16.61
CA ALA A 100 -12.68 7.10 17.97
C ALA A 100 -11.58 6.85 19.01
N THR A 101 -10.70 5.87 18.79
CA THR A 101 -9.59 5.57 19.72
C THR A 101 -8.58 6.70 19.83
N ILE A 102 -8.27 7.39 18.72
CA ILE A 102 -7.36 8.53 18.71
C ILE A 102 -7.94 9.70 19.50
N LYS A 103 -9.24 10.01 19.31
CA LYS A 103 -9.91 11.08 20.07
C LYS A 103 -10.05 10.74 21.55
N ALA A 104 -10.35 9.48 21.88
CA ALA A 104 -10.36 9.04 23.27
C ALA A 104 -8.96 9.15 23.91
N TYR A 105 -7.90 8.78 23.19
CA TYR A 105 -6.52 8.90 23.68
C TYR A 105 -6.10 10.37 23.88
N ALA A 106 -6.49 11.26 22.96
CA ALA A 106 -6.25 12.69 23.10
C ALA A 106 -6.91 13.27 24.38
N LEU A 107 -8.20 12.98 24.58
CA LEU A 107 -8.93 13.41 25.79
C LEU A 107 -8.34 12.81 27.07
N PHE A 108 -7.92 11.54 27.01
CA PHE A 108 -7.29 10.87 28.15
C PHE A 108 -5.98 11.55 28.56
N ARG A 109 -5.12 11.91 27.59
CA ARG A 109 -3.86 12.64 27.86
C ARG A 109 -4.07 14.06 28.35
N GLU A 110 -5.15 14.72 27.93
CA GLU A 110 -5.52 16.05 28.42
C GLU A 110 -5.97 15.98 29.89
N LYS A 111 -6.82 15.00 30.23
CA LYS A 111 -7.40 14.85 31.58
C LYS A 111 -6.41 14.31 32.62
N PHE A 112 -5.53 13.40 32.21
CA PHE A 112 -4.51 12.81 33.06
C PHE A 112 -3.16 13.25 32.53
N THR A 113 -2.44 14.13 33.23
CA THR A 113 -1.13 14.64 32.82
C THR A 113 -0.10 13.51 32.78
N ILE A 114 -0.09 12.73 31.70
CA ILE A 114 0.85 11.63 31.49
C ILE A 114 2.17 12.26 31.09
N SER A 115 3.12 12.29 32.03
CA SER A 115 4.46 12.81 31.78
C SER A 115 5.21 11.93 30.75
N GLN A 116 6.03 12.56 29.92
CA GLN A 116 6.85 11.96 28.85
C GLN A 116 7.77 10.81 29.30
N ARG A 117 8.00 10.63 30.61
CA ARG A 117 8.93 9.61 31.14
C ARG A 117 8.34 8.21 31.30
N ASN A 118 7.02 8.06 31.22
CA ASN A 118 6.41 6.74 31.16
C ASN A 118 6.28 6.32 29.70
N ARG A 119 7.39 5.86 29.10
CA ARG A 119 7.30 4.93 27.98
C ARG A 119 6.40 3.80 28.47
N PHE A 120 5.20 3.67 27.92
CA PHE A 120 4.37 2.47 28.09
C PHE A 120 5.04 1.32 27.32
N GLY A 121 6.21 0.93 27.80
CA GLY A 121 6.80 -0.37 27.58
C GLY A 121 6.02 -1.35 28.46
N GLU A 122 5.42 -2.32 27.79
CA GLU A 122 5.11 -3.66 28.28
C GLU A 122 3.98 -3.92 29.31
N GLU A 123 3.45 -2.99 30.13
CA GLU A 123 2.42 -3.44 31.14
C GLU A 123 1.16 -2.58 31.38
N GLY A 124 0.95 -1.44 30.70
CA GLY A 124 -0.21 -0.58 31.01
C GLY A 124 -1.44 -0.78 30.10
N ARG A 125 -2.20 -1.87 30.24
CA ARG A 125 -3.57 -1.91 29.68
C ARG A 125 -4.46 -0.94 30.45
N ILE A 126 -4.63 0.29 29.95
CA ILE A 126 -5.59 1.24 30.55
C ILE A 126 -6.99 0.84 30.08
N SER A 127 -7.67 0.02 30.88
CA SER A 127 -9.10 -0.24 30.72
C SER A 127 -9.87 0.91 31.34
N LEU A 128 -10.62 1.65 30.52
CA LEU A 128 -11.49 2.73 31.01
C LEU A 128 -12.70 2.18 31.80
N ARG A 129 -13.03 0.88 31.69
CA ARG A 129 -14.26 0.27 32.26
C ARG A 129 -14.48 0.54 33.76
N ASN A 130 -13.40 0.78 34.51
CA ASN A 130 -13.43 0.99 35.96
C ASN A 130 -13.03 2.42 36.38
N THR A 131 -13.26 3.40 35.51
CA THR A 131 -12.95 4.82 35.77
C THR A 131 -14.22 5.65 35.80
N ASP A 132 -14.24 6.76 36.55
CA ASP A 132 -15.36 7.72 36.56
C ASP A 132 -15.69 8.22 35.14
N PHE A 133 -14.68 8.29 34.28
CA PHE A 133 -14.82 8.64 32.86
C PHE A 133 -15.69 7.66 32.06
N TYR A 134 -15.71 6.37 32.41
CA TYR A 134 -16.60 5.38 31.78
C TYR A 134 -18.04 5.52 32.26
N ALA A 135 -18.26 5.91 33.52
CA ALA A 135 -19.60 6.23 34.02
C ALA A 135 -20.19 7.45 33.31
N GLU A 136 -19.35 8.46 33.01
CA GLU A 136 -19.68 9.67 32.25
C GLU A 136 -19.80 9.45 30.73
N CYS A 137 -19.38 8.29 30.20
CA CYS A 137 -19.37 8.05 28.76
C CYS A 137 -20.80 7.89 28.21
N PRO A 138 -21.25 8.76 27.29
CA PRO A 138 -22.62 8.77 26.78
C PRO A 138 -22.93 7.60 25.84
N LEU A 139 -21.90 6.89 25.34
CA LEU A 139 -22.02 5.70 24.49
C LEU A 139 -21.33 4.52 25.18
N ARG A 140 -22.13 3.70 25.87
CA ARG A 140 -21.65 2.48 26.54
C ARG A 140 -21.82 1.30 25.59
N ALA A 141 -20.73 0.85 24.97
CA ALA A 141 -20.70 -0.45 24.33
C ALA A 141 -20.32 -1.50 25.38
N GLU A 142 -21.25 -2.38 25.76
CA GLU A 142 -20.98 -3.47 26.72
C GLU A 142 -19.88 -4.43 26.21
N THR A 143 -19.75 -4.51 24.89
CA THR A 143 -18.64 -5.17 24.19
C THR A 143 -18.11 -4.26 23.09
N ILE A 144 -16.93 -3.66 23.30
CA ILE A 144 -16.12 -3.22 22.15
C ILE A 144 -15.57 -4.51 21.56
N VAL A 145 -16.29 -5.08 20.58
CA VAL A 145 -15.79 -6.22 19.82
C VAL A 145 -14.71 -5.68 18.89
N CYS A 146 -13.45 -5.78 19.31
CA CYS A 146 -12.32 -5.51 18.42
C CYS A 146 -12.33 -6.60 17.34
N PRO A 147 -12.57 -6.26 16.07
CA PRO A 147 -12.75 -7.28 15.07
C PRO A 147 -11.41 -7.98 14.78
N HIS A 148 -11.39 -9.31 14.91
CA HIS A 148 -10.20 -10.14 14.71
C HIS A 148 -10.19 -10.72 13.29
N ARG A 149 -9.50 -10.06 12.35
CA ARG A 149 -9.28 -10.58 10.98
C ARG A 149 -7.79 -10.64 10.67
N ALA A 150 -7.35 -11.51 9.75
CA ALA A 150 -5.94 -11.59 9.34
C ALA A 150 -5.51 -10.41 8.43
N SER A 151 -6.43 -9.91 7.60
CA SER A 151 -6.33 -8.65 6.85
C SER A 151 -7.00 -7.50 7.60
N PHE A 152 -6.74 -6.25 7.17
CA PHE A 152 -7.28 -5.02 7.79
C PHE A 152 -6.82 -4.77 9.23
N ARG A 153 -5.60 -5.22 9.56
CA ARG A 153 -4.95 -4.99 10.87
C ARG A 153 -4.09 -3.73 10.86
N PRO A 154 -3.78 -3.15 12.03
CA PRO A 154 -2.72 -2.16 12.11
C PRO A 154 -1.39 -2.76 11.63
N PHE A 155 -0.56 -1.95 10.99
CA PHE A 155 0.85 -2.32 10.76
C PHE A 155 1.54 -2.65 12.08
N GLN A 156 2.50 -3.58 12.05
CA GLN A 156 3.37 -3.81 13.20
C GLN A 156 4.33 -2.62 13.39
N ARG A 157 4.68 -2.31 14.63
CA ARG A 157 5.69 -1.31 14.98
C ARG A 157 6.96 -2.04 15.43
N PHE A 158 8.07 -1.88 14.71
CA PHE A 158 9.40 -2.26 15.24
C PHE A 158 9.91 -1.21 16.23
N LEU A 159 9.56 0.05 15.99
CA LEU A 159 9.76 1.15 16.92
C LEU A 159 8.42 1.85 17.16
N PRO A 160 8.18 2.42 18.36
CA PRO A 160 7.00 3.24 18.64
C PRO A 160 6.83 4.39 17.62
N ALA A 161 5.58 4.81 17.42
CA ALA A 161 5.27 5.95 16.57
C ALA A 161 5.81 7.26 17.16
N GLU A 162 6.34 8.14 16.31
CA GLU A 162 6.83 9.47 16.70
C GLU A 162 6.00 10.56 16.02
N TYR A 163 5.01 11.07 16.77
CA TYR A 163 4.19 12.21 16.40
C TYR A 163 4.58 13.43 17.23
N GLY A 164 4.50 14.64 16.65
CA GLY A 164 4.93 15.87 17.31
C GLY A 164 4.06 16.25 18.52
N ASP A 165 2.82 15.76 18.57
CA ASP A 165 1.91 15.88 19.71
C ASP A 165 1.76 14.54 20.48
N GLU A 166 2.56 13.53 20.14
CA GLU A 166 2.49 12.15 20.63
C GLU A 166 1.15 11.42 20.36
N ILE A 167 0.27 11.99 19.52
CA ILE A 167 -1.05 11.44 19.19
C ILE A 167 -1.13 11.18 17.69
N GLU A 168 -1.15 12.24 16.87
CA GLU A 168 -1.34 12.11 15.43
C GLU A 168 -0.76 13.28 14.61
N GLY A 169 -0.32 14.35 15.26
CA GLY A 169 0.26 15.55 14.63
C GLY A 169 1.66 15.28 14.09
N PHE A 170 1.98 15.88 12.93
CA PHE A 170 3.29 15.68 12.31
C PHE A 170 4.44 16.10 13.23
N ARG A 171 5.54 15.34 13.15
CA ARG A 171 6.79 15.65 13.85
C ARG A 171 7.26 17.06 13.52
N ARG A 172 7.74 17.78 14.53
CA ARG A 172 8.37 19.09 14.40
C ARG A 172 9.89 18.92 14.40
N SER A 173 10.58 19.90 13.85
CA SER A 173 12.04 19.94 13.97
C SER A 173 12.43 19.96 15.44
N VAL A 174 13.55 19.33 15.80
CA VAL A 174 14.13 19.42 17.16
C VAL A 174 14.44 20.87 17.58
N GLN A 175 14.51 21.81 16.63
CA GLN A 175 14.61 23.25 16.90
C GLN A 175 13.24 23.94 17.14
N GLY A 176 12.15 23.18 17.24
CA GLY A 176 10.78 23.66 17.47
C GLY A 176 10.02 24.13 16.22
N GLY A 177 10.70 24.31 15.08
CA GLY A 177 10.08 24.71 13.81
C GLY A 177 9.34 23.58 13.07
N ALA A 178 8.74 23.88 11.93
CA ALA A 178 8.29 22.85 10.99
C ALA A 178 9.49 22.16 10.33
N LEU A 179 9.32 20.88 9.98
CA LEU A 179 10.29 20.16 9.13
C LEU A 179 10.30 20.76 7.71
N PRO A 180 11.41 20.64 6.96
CA PRO A 180 11.44 21.03 5.55
C PRO A 180 10.33 20.32 4.76
N THR A 181 9.75 20.97 3.75
CA THR A 181 8.69 20.34 2.95
C THR A 181 9.24 19.10 2.27
N ALA A 182 8.39 18.08 2.11
CA ALA A 182 8.78 16.83 1.48
C ALA A 182 9.28 17.05 0.03
N ARG A 183 8.71 18.03 -0.69
CA ARG A 183 9.18 18.40 -2.03
C ARG A 183 10.57 19.03 -2.01
N THR A 184 10.88 19.91 -1.05
CA THR A 184 12.23 20.47 -0.91
C THR A 184 13.26 19.38 -0.67
N VAL A 185 12.98 18.41 0.20
CA VAL A 185 13.88 17.28 0.44
C VAL A 185 14.05 16.44 -0.83
N SER A 186 12.96 16.11 -1.51
CA SER A 186 13.01 15.38 -2.79
C SER A 186 13.87 16.10 -3.84
N ALA A 187 13.64 17.38 -4.08
CA ALA A 187 14.38 18.14 -5.09
C ALA A 187 15.89 18.27 -4.78
N LEU A 188 16.26 18.34 -3.49
CA LEU A 188 17.66 18.46 -3.05
C LEU A 188 18.37 17.10 -3.00
N VAL A 189 17.74 16.10 -2.39
CA VAL A 189 18.37 14.79 -2.09
C VAL A 189 18.12 13.78 -3.20
N HIS A 190 16.94 13.78 -3.81
CA HIS A 190 16.55 12.82 -4.84
C HIS A 190 16.63 13.39 -6.26
N ARG A 191 17.82 13.90 -6.61
CA ARG A 191 18.05 14.55 -7.91
C ARG A 191 17.82 13.60 -9.08
N GLN A 192 17.44 14.19 -10.22
CA GLN A 192 17.19 13.47 -11.45
C GLN A 192 18.50 13.05 -12.12
N ARG A 193 18.88 11.78 -11.97
CA ARG A 193 19.98 11.16 -12.73
C ARG A 193 19.58 9.78 -13.21
N ASN A 194 20.11 9.40 -14.37
CA ASN A 194 19.82 8.11 -14.98
C ASN A 194 21.07 7.23 -14.94
N ILE A 195 21.36 6.68 -13.76
CA ILE A 195 22.52 5.83 -13.57
C ILE A 195 22.02 4.39 -13.50
N THR A 196 22.41 3.55 -14.44
CA THR A 196 22.07 2.12 -14.46
C THR A 196 23.14 1.31 -13.73
N THR A 197 22.74 0.18 -13.15
CA THR A 197 23.68 -0.86 -12.71
C THR A 197 23.96 -1.84 -13.86
N SER A 198 25.13 -2.46 -13.89
CA SER A 198 25.45 -3.55 -14.83
C SER A 198 25.29 -4.94 -14.23
N GLN A 199 24.87 -5.04 -12.96
CA GLN A 199 24.84 -6.30 -12.20
C GLN A 199 23.44 -6.91 -12.10
N PHE A 200 22.40 -6.12 -12.37
CA PHE A 200 21.02 -6.52 -12.13
C PHE A 200 20.13 -6.02 -13.25
N THR A 201 19.14 -6.84 -13.59
CA THR A 201 18.11 -6.48 -14.57
C THR A 201 16.95 -5.76 -13.89
N THR A 202 16.11 -5.11 -14.66
CA THR A 202 14.84 -4.52 -14.20
C THR A 202 13.92 -5.53 -13.51
N MET A 203 14.17 -6.85 -13.67
CA MET A 203 13.39 -7.87 -12.97
C MET A 203 13.57 -7.87 -11.45
N VAL A 204 14.70 -7.41 -10.92
CA VAL A 204 14.84 -7.23 -9.46
C VAL A 204 13.85 -6.19 -8.92
N MET A 205 13.67 -5.08 -9.66
CA MET A 205 12.71 -4.04 -9.35
C MET A 205 11.29 -4.59 -9.43
N GLN A 206 10.98 -5.26 -10.54
CA GLN A 206 9.63 -5.75 -10.79
C GLN A 206 9.19 -6.82 -9.79
N TRP A 207 10.10 -7.74 -9.41
CA TRP A 207 9.82 -8.74 -8.40
C TRP A 207 9.62 -8.09 -7.03
N GLY A 208 10.47 -7.13 -6.65
CA GLY A 208 10.32 -6.37 -5.40
C GLY A 208 8.96 -5.70 -5.27
N GLU A 209 8.49 -5.04 -6.33
CA GLU A 209 7.14 -4.44 -6.37
C GLU A 209 6.04 -5.50 -6.25
N PHE A 210 6.15 -6.61 -6.99
CA PHE A 210 5.17 -7.69 -6.93
C PHE A 210 5.06 -8.29 -5.52
N LEU A 211 6.20 -8.44 -4.83
CA LEU A 211 6.25 -8.89 -3.43
C LEU A 211 5.68 -7.87 -2.45
N ASP A 212 5.97 -6.57 -2.62
CA ASP A 212 5.41 -5.53 -1.75
C ASP A 212 3.88 -5.59 -1.74
N HIS A 213 3.31 -5.81 -2.93
CA HIS A 213 1.87 -5.89 -3.13
C HIS A 213 1.21 -7.13 -2.51
N ASP A 214 2.01 -8.11 -2.05
CA ASP A 214 1.54 -9.25 -1.25
C ASP A 214 1.63 -8.99 0.27
N LEU A 215 2.39 -7.98 0.70
CA LEU A 215 2.69 -7.75 2.12
C LEU A 215 2.07 -6.46 2.67
N THR A 216 2.07 -5.38 1.89
CA THR A 216 1.68 -4.05 2.34
C THR A 216 0.61 -3.41 1.46
N SER A 217 -0.41 -2.82 2.09
CA SER A 217 -1.35 -1.90 1.45
C SER A 217 -1.97 -0.94 2.46
N SER A 218 -1.48 0.31 2.51
CA SER A 218 -1.91 1.32 3.49
C SER A 218 -3.18 2.04 3.06
N SER A 219 -4.33 1.80 3.72
CA SER A 219 -5.58 2.45 3.30
C SER A 219 -5.51 3.97 3.34
N GLN A 220 -6.26 4.66 2.48
CA GLN A 220 -6.38 6.12 2.48
C GLN A 220 -7.81 6.56 2.76
N THR A 221 -7.96 7.72 3.42
CA THR A 221 -9.29 8.26 3.71
C THR A 221 -10.02 8.68 2.44
N ARG A 222 -11.32 8.35 2.37
CA ARG A 222 -12.21 8.71 1.26
C ARG A 222 -13.44 9.49 1.74
N GLY A 223 -13.95 10.36 0.87
CA GLY A 223 -15.23 11.03 1.05
C GLY A 223 -16.43 10.08 0.90
N PHE A 224 -17.63 10.59 1.19
CA PHE A 224 -18.88 9.81 1.22
C PHE A 224 -19.21 9.09 -0.10
N ASN A 225 -18.86 9.69 -1.24
CA ASN A 225 -19.02 9.14 -2.59
C ASN A 225 -17.88 8.18 -3.00
N GLY A 226 -16.91 7.92 -2.12
CA GLY A 226 -15.73 7.11 -2.41
C GLY A 226 -14.60 7.83 -3.15
N THR A 227 -14.66 9.15 -3.33
CA THR A 227 -13.54 9.91 -3.92
C THR A 227 -12.51 10.31 -2.88
N ILE A 228 -11.28 10.57 -3.31
CA ILE A 228 -10.24 11.13 -2.44
C ILE A 228 -10.56 12.60 -2.18
N PRO A 229 -10.56 13.05 -0.91
CA PRO A 229 -10.69 14.46 -0.57
C PRO A 229 -9.56 15.32 -1.19
N GLU A 230 -9.90 16.50 -1.73
CA GLU A 230 -8.93 17.40 -2.39
C GLU A 230 -8.38 18.46 -1.45
N CYS A 231 -7.10 18.39 -1.10
CA CYS A 231 -6.39 19.33 -0.22
C CYS A 231 -5.96 20.61 -0.95
N CYS A 232 -5.77 20.52 -2.27
CA CYS A 232 -5.24 21.60 -3.10
C CYS A 232 -6.32 22.21 -3.98
N GLN A 233 -6.12 23.47 -4.37
CA GLN A 233 -6.92 24.08 -5.42
C GLN A 233 -6.71 23.34 -6.76
N LYS A 234 -7.71 23.40 -7.64
CA LYS A 234 -7.77 22.57 -8.86
C LYS A 234 -6.62 22.87 -9.85
N ASP A 235 -6.15 24.11 -9.86
CA ASP A 235 -5.00 24.59 -10.61
C ASP A 235 -3.66 24.27 -9.93
N GLY A 236 -3.67 23.73 -8.71
CA GLY A 236 -2.48 23.46 -7.91
C GLY A 236 -1.90 24.69 -7.21
N GLN A 237 -2.59 25.83 -7.27
CA GLN A 237 -2.14 27.11 -6.69
C GLN A 237 -2.67 27.26 -5.27
N GLY A 238 -1.99 26.64 -4.32
CA GLY A 238 -2.33 26.72 -2.92
C GLY A 238 -3.33 25.67 -2.47
N GLN A 239 -3.61 25.72 -1.17
CA GLN A 239 -4.48 24.78 -0.48
C GLN A 239 -5.93 25.29 -0.53
N VAL A 240 -6.88 24.37 -0.34
CA VAL A 240 -8.28 24.79 -0.16
C VAL A 240 -8.46 25.57 1.16
N ASP A 241 -9.49 26.41 1.18
CA ASP A 241 -9.82 27.28 2.32
C ASP A 241 -10.04 26.47 3.60
N LYS A 242 -9.68 27.05 4.75
CA LYS A 242 -9.64 26.36 6.05
C LYS A 242 -10.99 25.76 6.43
N GLU A 243 -12.07 26.45 6.12
CA GLU A 243 -13.46 26.06 6.40
C GLU A 243 -13.87 24.81 5.62
N ASN A 244 -13.21 24.55 4.49
CA ASN A 244 -13.46 23.40 3.61
C ASN A 244 -12.43 22.28 3.81
N ARG A 245 -11.57 22.36 4.83
CA ARG A 245 -10.52 21.36 5.06
C ARG A 245 -11.05 20.10 5.70
N HIS A 246 -10.87 18.98 5.01
CA HIS A 246 -11.06 17.67 5.62
C HIS A 246 -9.96 17.45 6.70
N PRO A 247 -10.29 16.85 7.85
CA PRO A 247 -9.31 16.63 8.94
C PRO A 247 -8.05 15.83 8.55
N ASP A 248 -8.16 14.96 7.54
CA ASP A 248 -7.05 14.15 7.00
C ASP A 248 -6.28 14.84 5.85
N PHE A 249 -6.43 16.14 5.64
CA PHE A 249 -5.60 16.83 4.64
C PHE A 249 -4.14 16.91 5.07
N MET A 250 -3.23 16.54 4.16
CA MET A 250 -1.78 16.62 4.37
C MET A 250 -1.03 17.08 3.12
N PRO A 251 -1.43 18.19 2.48
CA PRO A 251 -0.86 18.63 1.23
C PRO A 251 0.65 18.83 1.34
N ILE A 252 1.36 18.54 0.25
CA ILE A 252 2.78 18.87 0.15
C ILE A 252 2.89 20.27 -0.45
N GLU A 253 3.40 21.18 0.36
CA GLU A 253 3.69 22.55 -0.07
C GLU A 253 4.91 22.58 -1.00
N VAL A 254 4.75 23.29 -2.11
CA VAL A 254 5.79 23.47 -3.13
C VAL A 254 6.20 24.95 -3.13
N SER A 255 7.51 25.18 -3.03
CA SER A 255 8.07 26.53 -3.06
C SER A 255 7.84 27.19 -4.42
N SER A 256 7.61 28.51 -4.42
CA SER A 256 7.58 29.33 -5.63
C SER A 256 8.89 29.26 -6.43
N ASP A 257 9.99 28.90 -5.78
CA ASP A 257 11.32 28.80 -6.38
C ASP A 257 11.66 27.34 -6.82
N ASP A 258 10.70 26.41 -6.77
CA ASP A 258 10.92 25.03 -7.22
C ASP A 258 11.33 24.99 -8.69
N ALA A 259 12.43 24.31 -9.02
CA ALA A 259 13.01 24.30 -10.37
C ALA A 259 12.10 23.70 -11.47
N PHE A 260 11.09 22.90 -11.11
CA PHE A 260 10.17 22.26 -12.05
C PHE A 260 8.76 22.85 -11.94
N TYR A 261 8.18 22.84 -10.74
CA TYR A 261 6.77 23.19 -10.53
C TYR A 261 6.49 24.69 -10.67
N SER A 262 7.48 25.56 -10.43
CA SER A 262 7.34 27.02 -10.64
C SER A 262 7.01 27.37 -12.09
N LYS A 263 7.50 26.59 -13.07
CA LYS A 263 7.19 26.76 -14.51
C LYS A 263 5.71 26.62 -14.84
N TYR A 264 4.95 26.01 -13.93
CA TYR A 264 3.51 25.77 -14.05
C TYR A 264 2.72 26.45 -12.93
N ASN A 265 3.35 27.32 -12.14
CA ASN A 265 2.78 28.00 -10.97
C ASN A 265 2.22 27.04 -9.90
N VAL A 266 2.71 25.80 -9.80
CA VAL A 266 2.20 24.83 -8.83
C VAL A 266 2.84 25.06 -7.46
N THR A 267 2.01 25.27 -6.44
CA THR A 267 2.44 25.49 -5.05
C THR A 267 1.88 24.46 -4.06
N CYS A 268 1.05 23.53 -4.53
CA CYS A 268 0.43 22.48 -3.72
C CYS A 268 0.31 21.16 -4.48
N LEU A 269 0.77 20.06 -3.87
CA LEU A 269 0.53 18.70 -4.34
C LEU A 269 -0.48 18.00 -3.40
N ASN A 270 -1.55 17.44 -3.97
CA ASN A 270 -2.66 16.88 -3.21
C ASN A 270 -2.28 15.53 -2.56
N VAL A 271 -2.42 15.44 -1.24
CA VAL A 271 -2.16 14.21 -0.47
C VAL A 271 -3.06 14.14 0.76
N VAL A 272 -3.68 12.98 0.98
CA VAL A 272 -4.52 12.70 2.16
C VAL A 272 -3.89 11.66 3.07
N ARG A 273 -4.15 11.76 4.37
CA ARG A 273 -3.65 10.82 5.37
C ARG A 273 -4.14 9.40 5.12
N SER A 274 -3.32 8.44 5.52
CA SER A 274 -3.72 7.05 5.58
C SER A 274 -4.76 6.85 6.67
N SER A 275 -5.74 5.98 6.42
CA SER A 275 -6.85 5.81 7.36
C SER A 275 -6.33 5.23 8.67
N PRO A 276 -6.83 5.74 9.81
CA PRO A 276 -6.38 5.26 11.10
C PRO A 276 -6.87 3.84 11.34
N SER A 277 -6.15 3.07 12.14
CA SER A 277 -6.54 1.75 12.63
C SER A 277 -6.65 1.80 14.15
N PRO A 278 -7.61 1.12 14.78
CA PRO A 278 -7.51 0.84 16.19
C PRO A 278 -6.29 -0.06 16.44
N SER A 279 -5.55 0.22 17.52
CA SER A 279 -4.46 -0.65 17.97
C SER A 279 -4.95 -2.07 18.23
N GLU A 280 -4.04 -3.04 18.27
CA GLU A 280 -4.39 -4.42 18.63
C GLU A 280 -5.07 -4.46 20.01
N GLY A 281 -6.25 -5.09 20.09
CA GLY A 281 -7.07 -5.09 21.31
C GLY A 281 -7.75 -3.74 21.64
N CYS A 282 -7.84 -2.83 20.67
CA CYS A 282 -8.40 -1.48 20.79
C CYS A 282 -7.77 -0.66 21.93
N LEU A 283 -6.48 -0.89 22.21
CA LEU A 283 -5.73 -0.13 23.20
C LEU A 283 -5.62 1.34 22.78
N LEU A 284 -5.75 2.25 23.75
CA LEU A 284 -5.52 3.67 23.52
C LEU A 284 -4.03 3.92 23.27
N GLY A 285 -3.74 4.78 22.29
CA GLY A 285 -2.38 5.09 21.89
C GLY A 285 -2.33 6.06 20.71
N PRO A 286 -1.13 6.37 20.21
CA PRO A 286 -0.94 7.19 19.02
C PRO A 286 -1.60 6.56 17.78
N ARG A 287 -1.76 7.35 16.72
CA ARG A 287 -2.39 6.92 15.47
C ARG A 287 -1.64 5.74 14.84
N GLU A 288 -2.36 4.65 14.63
CA GLU A 288 -1.92 3.52 13.80
C GLU A 288 -2.58 3.53 12.43
N GLN A 289 -2.00 2.86 11.43
CA GLN A 289 -2.51 2.81 10.06
C GLN A 289 -2.93 1.40 9.67
N ILE A 290 -3.98 1.28 8.85
CA ILE A 290 -4.52 -0.01 8.42
C ILE A 290 -3.66 -0.59 7.28
N ASN A 291 -3.20 -1.82 7.44
CA ASN A 291 -2.79 -2.69 6.34
C ASN A 291 -4.00 -3.47 5.84
N GLN A 292 -4.47 -3.19 4.62
CA GLN A 292 -5.68 -3.79 4.07
C GLN A 292 -5.50 -5.22 3.59
N ILE A 293 -4.26 -5.67 3.39
CA ILE A 293 -3.96 -7.01 2.92
C ILE A 293 -3.42 -7.89 4.04
N ILE A 294 -3.47 -9.19 3.81
CA ILE A 294 -2.87 -10.20 4.67
C ILE A 294 -1.35 -10.03 4.59
N SER A 295 -0.65 -9.98 5.71
CA SER A 295 0.81 -9.76 5.72
C SER A 295 1.66 -11.01 5.50
N TYR A 296 1.06 -12.19 5.33
CA TYR A 296 1.82 -13.39 4.97
C TYR A 296 2.29 -13.28 3.53
N LEU A 297 3.46 -13.85 3.22
CA LEU A 297 3.86 -14.07 1.84
C LEU A 297 3.11 -15.31 1.31
N ASP A 298 1.87 -15.13 0.87
CA ASP A 298 0.90 -16.20 0.57
C ASP A 298 0.22 -16.07 -0.80
N ALA A 299 0.73 -15.18 -1.65
CA ALA A 299 0.20 -14.85 -2.97
C ALA A 299 -1.20 -14.22 -2.94
N SER A 300 -1.56 -13.51 -1.86
CA SER A 300 -2.75 -12.67 -1.78
C SER A 300 -2.82 -11.60 -2.89
N ASN A 301 -1.68 -11.17 -3.43
CA ASN A 301 -1.63 -10.33 -4.62
C ASN A 301 -2.19 -11.03 -5.90
N VAL A 302 -2.28 -12.36 -5.92
CA VAL A 302 -2.93 -13.18 -6.96
C VAL A 302 -4.35 -13.57 -6.55
N TYR A 303 -4.54 -14.01 -5.30
CA TYR A 303 -5.79 -14.64 -4.83
C TYR A 303 -6.75 -13.70 -4.10
N GLY A 304 -6.31 -12.49 -3.75
CA GLY A 304 -7.04 -11.55 -2.91
C GLY A 304 -6.90 -11.84 -1.41
N SER A 305 -7.17 -10.80 -0.60
CA SER A 305 -7.06 -10.84 0.87
C SER A 305 -8.41 -11.02 1.60
N THR A 306 -9.50 -11.25 0.86
CA THR A 306 -10.84 -11.54 1.41
C THR A 306 -11.56 -12.60 0.59
N ASP A 307 -12.48 -13.33 1.23
CA ASP A 307 -13.31 -14.34 0.56
C ASP A 307 -14.13 -13.74 -0.59
N LYS A 308 -14.57 -12.48 -0.43
CA LYS A 308 -15.28 -11.74 -1.48
C LYS A 308 -14.37 -11.51 -2.70
N TYR A 309 -13.14 -11.06 -2.49
CA TYR A 309 -12.18 -10.86 -3.58
C TYR A 309 -11.84 -12.19 -4.26
N LEU A 310 -11.49 -13.20 -3.46
CA LEU A 310 -11.19 -14.56 -3.94
C LEU A 310 -12.34 -15.13 -4.78
N SER A 311 -13.56 -15.12 -4.25
CA SER A 311 -14.76 -15.59 -4.96
C SER A 311 -14.97 -14.85 -6.28
N SER A 312 -14.67 -13.56 -6.32
CA SER A 312 -14.85 -12.73 -7.50
C SER A 312 -13.81 -13.01 -8.61
N LEU A 313 -12.68 -13.63 -8.25
CA LEU A 313 -11.57 -14.03 -9.12
C LEU A 313 -11.66 -15.50 -9.56
N ARG A 314 -12.49 -16.33 -8.90
CA ARG A 314 -12.64 -17.76 -9.20
C ARG A 314 -13.69 -18.05 -10.27
N LEU A 315 -13.42 -19.01 -11.13
CA LEU A 315 -14.37 -19.62 -12.05
C LEU A 315 -14.80 -20.99 -11.48
N TYR A 316 -15.91 -21.01 -10.72
CA TYR A 316 -16.37 -22.20 -10.01
C TYR A 316 -16.62 -23.41 -10.92
N SER A 317 -17.08 -23.20 -12.16
CA SER A 317 -17.36 -24.28 -13.11
C SER A 317 -16.12 -24.96 -13.70
N ARG A 318 -14.91 -24.46 -13.42
CA ARG A 318 -13.64 -25.03 -13.92
C ARG A 318 -12.49 -24.98 -12.92
N VAL A 319 -12.74 -24.62 -11.66
CA VAL A 319 -11.73 -24.58 -10.59
C VAL A 319 -10.57 -23.57 -10.81
N MET A 320 -10.62 -22.81 -11.90
CA MET A 320 -9.54 -21.92 -12.33
C MET A 320 -9.74 -20.50 -11.82
N LEU A 321 -8.69 -19.70 -11.85
CA LEU A 321 -8.84 -18.25 -11.83
C LEU A 321 -9.47 -17.78 -13.15
N LYS A 322 -10.39 -16.82 -13.06
CA LYS A 322 -10.98 -16.14 -14.22
C LYS A 322 -9.87 -15.52 -15.05
N CYS A 323 -10.01 -15.63 -16.36
CA CYS A 323 -9.12 -15.02 -17.34
C CYS A 323 -9.93 -14.56 -18.54
N ARG A 324 -9.34 -13.70 -19.37
CA ARG A 324 -9.89 -13.34 -20.68
C ARG A 324 -9.09 -14.08 -21.75
N ASP A 325 -9.73 -15.03 -22.41
CA ASP A 325 -9.10 -15.79 -23.48
C ASP A 325 -8.76 -14.86 -24.65
N MET A 326 -7.60 -15.10 -25.26
CA MET A 326 -7.08 -14.37 -26.40
C MET A 326 -7.03 -15.30 -27.61
N MET A 327 -7.27 -14.78 -28.80
CA MET A 327 -7.15 -15.56 -30.03
C MET A 327 -5.67 -15.88 -30.28
N PHE A 328 -5.35 -17.17 -30.44
CA PHE A 328 -4.00 -17.70 -30.73
C PHE A 328 -2.92 -17.49 -29.66
N HIS A 329 -3.24 -16.95 -28.48
CA HIS A 329 -2.27 -16.66 -27.41
C HIS A 329 -2.85 -16.98 -26.03
N LYS A 330 -2.00 -17.11 -25.02
CA LYS A 330 -2.40 -17.36 -23.63
C LYS A 330 -3.26 -16.21 -23.11
N ALA A 331 -4.20 -16.57 -22.23
CA ALA A 331 -5.17 -15.66 -21.67
C ALA A 331 -4.53 -14.49 -20.91
N LEU A 332 -5.24 -13.35 -20.90
CA LEU A 332 -4.94 -12.20 -20.06
C LEU A 332 -5.76 -12.24 -18.76
N LEU A 333 -5.47 -11.33 -17.85
CA LEU A 333 -6.27 -11.13 -16.64
C LEU A 333 -7.73 -10.76 -16.96
N PRO A 334 -8.67 -11.11 -16.07
CA PRO A 334 -10.09 -10.86 -16.27
C PRO A 334 -10.43 -9.36 -16.21
N VAL A 335 -11.63 -9.02 -16.68
CA VAL A 335 -12.14 -7.65 -16.69
C VAL A 335 -12.39 -7.13 -15.27
N LEU A 336 -11.87 -5.95 -14.97
CA LEU A 336 -12.27 -5.13 -13.83
C LEU A 336 -13.53 -4.35 -14.20
N GLU A 337 -14.65 -4.76 -13.61
CA GLU A 337 -15.93 -4.11 -13.83
C GLU A 337 -15.98 -2.77 -13.10
N LYS A 338 -16.44 -1.72 -13.79
CA LYS A 338 -16.59 -0.35 -13.26
C LYS A 338 -15.30 0.14 -12.57
N PRO A 339 -14.17 0.17 -13.30
CA PRO A 339 -12.92 0.63 -12.73
C PRO A 339 -13.10 2.07 -12.28
N LEU A 340 -12.64 2.37 -11.07
CA LEU A 340 -12.41 3.75 -10.70
C LEU A 340 -11.26 4.29 -11.57
N ASN A 341 -11.28 5.58 -11.90
CA ASN A 341 -10.20 6.27 -12.65
C ASN A 341 -8.81 6.11 -12.01
N ASP A 342 -8.84 5.64 -10.78
CA ASP A 342 -7.86 5.63 -9.73
C ASP A 342 -7.28 4.19 -9.54
N GLU A 343 -7.93 3.20 -10.16
CA GLU A 343 -7.44 1.82 -10.36
C GLU A 343 -6.95 1.59 -11.79
N CYS A 344 -7.53 2.32 -12.76
CA CYS A 344 -7.19 2.23 -14.17
C CYS A 344 -7.88 3.34 -14.98
N ARG A 345 -7.25 3.76 -16.08
CA ARG A 345 -7.72 4.87 -16.94
C ARG A 345 -8.39 4.42 -18.24
N SER A 346 -8.38 3.13 -18.54
CA SER A 346 -9.05 2.62 -19.73
C SER A 346 -10.54 2.37 -19.47
N HIS A 347 -11.38 2.75 -20.44
CA HIS A 347 -12.82 2.49 -20.42
C HIS A 347 -13.30 1.71 -21.65
N SER A 348 -12.36 1.19 -22.46
CA SER A 348 -12.69 0.42 -23.66
C SER A 348 -13.05 -1.03 -23.31
N PRO A 349 -14.16 -1.58 -23.82
CA PRO A 349 -14.50 -2.99 -23.64
C PRO A 349 -13.47 -3.96 -24.22
N ASN A 350 -12.71 -3.54 -25.25
CA ASN A 350 -11.70 -4.36 -25.92
C ASN A 350 -10.28 -4.17 -25.36
N MET A 351 -10.05 -3.08 -24.63
CA MET A 351 -8.79 -2.76 -23.96
C MET A 351 -9.10 -2.50 -22.48
N HIS A 352 -9.51 -3.55 -21.78
CA HIS A 352 -10.13 -3.41 -20.46
C HIS A 352 -9.10 -3.22 -19.34
N CYS A 353 -9.56 -2.74 -18.20
CA CYS A 353 -8.78 -2.75 -16.97
C CYS A 353 -8.71 -4.16 -16.39
N PHE A 354 -7.54 -4.58 -15.93
CA PHE A 354 -7.36 -5.92 -15.37
C PHE A 354 -7.78 -6.00 -13.91
N LYS A 355 -8.47 -7.09 -13.58
CA LYS A 355 -8.80 -7.45 -12.21
C LYS A 355 -7.82 -8.50 -11.71
N GLY A 356 -7.05 -8.16 -10.68
CA GLY A 356 -6.17 -9.10 -9.97
C GLY A 356 -6.57 -9.27 -8.50
N GLY A 357 -5.67 -9.81 -7.68
CA GLY A 357 -5.85 -9.95 -6.24
C GLY A 357 -5.99 -8.60 -5.51
N TYR A 358 -5.55 -7.51 -6.14
CA TYR A 358 -5.63 -6.17 -5.58
C TYR A 358 -5.83 -5.06 -6.63
N SER A 359 -6.22 -3.86 -6.18
CA SER A 359 -6.55 -2.70 -7.03
C SER A 359 -5.36 -2.14 -7.83
N ARG A 360 -4.12 -2.38 -7.37
CA ARG A 360 -2.88 -1.90 -7.99
C ARG A 360 -2.42 -2.70 -9.21
N THR A 361 -3.18 -3.71 -9.62
CA THR A 361 -2.80 -4.61 -10.73
C THR A 361 -2.43 -3.86 -12.02
N ASN A 362 -3.05 -2.69 -12.28
CA ASN A 362 -2.85 -1.90 -13.49
C ASN A 362 -1.86 -0.73 -13.34
N GLU A 363 -1.10 -0.65 -12.24
CA GLU A 363 -0.22 0.51 -11.94
C GLU A 363 0.75 0.79 -13.08
N GLN A 364 1.39 -0.26 -13.59
CA GLN A 364 2.31 -0.21 -14.73
C GLN A 364 2.36 -1.56 -15.44
N PRO A 365 2.81 -1.62 -16.71
CA PRO A 365 2.60 -2.79 -17.55
C PRO A 365 3.44 -4.04 -17.19
N GLY A 366 4.61 -3.88 -16.59
CA GLY A 366 5.40 -4.96 -15.99
C GLY A 366 4.67 -5.63 -14.81
N LEU A 367 4.04 -4.86 -13.93
CA LEU A 367 3.26 -5.41 -12.81
C LEU A 367 2.04 -6.19 -13.30
N SER A 368 1.27 -5.62 -14.23
CA SER A 368 0.17 -6.34 -14.88
C SER A 368 0.63 -7.62 -15.58
N SER A 369 1.84 -7.62 -16.17
CA SER A 369 2.44 -8.82 -16.78
C SER A 369 2.79 -9.88 -15.72
N MET A 370 3.33 -9.47 -14.57
CA MET A 370 3.55 -10.37 -13.42
C MET A 370 2.26 -11.02 -12.94
N HIS A 371 1.22 -10.24 -12.66
CA HIS A 371 -0.07 -10.79 -12.25
C HIS A 371 -0.66 -11.75 -13.30
N THR A 372 -0.48 -11.44 -14.59
CA THR A 372 -0.92 -12.32 -15.68
C THR A 372 -0.17 -13.65 -15.68
N ALA A 373 1.16 -13.64 -15.52
CA ALA A 373 1.96 -14.86 -15.48
C ALA A 373 1.61 -15.76 -14.29
N TRP A 374 1.39 -15.18 -13.10
CA TRP A 374 1.02 -15.96 -11.91
C TRP A 374 -0.41 -16.51 -11.94
N MET A 375 -1.34 -15.78 -12.57
CA MET A 375 -2.67 -16.32 -12.89
C MET A 375 -2.57 -17.51 -13.87
N ARG A 376 -1.71 -17.40 -14.91
CA ARG A 376 -1.45 -18.50 -15.86
C ARG A 376 -0.83 -19.71 -15.14
N GLU A 377 0.10 -19.49 -14.22
CA GLU A 377 0.77 -20.56 -13.47
C GLU A 377 -0.23 -21.35 -12.62
N HIS A 378 -1.11 -20.65 -11.88
CA HIS A 378 -2.18 -21.30 -11.15
C HIS A 378 -3.04 -22.18 -12.07
N ASN A 379 -3.53 -21.63 -13.18
CA ASN A 379 -4.37 -22.37 -14.12
C ASN A 379 -3.61 -23.53 -14.80
N ARG A 380 -2.29 -23.42 -15.00
CA ARG A 380 -1.43 -24.51 -15.50
C ARG A 380 -1.34 -25.64 -14.48
N LEU A 381 -1.11 -25.31 -13.20
CA LEU A 381 -1.05 -26.27 -12.10
C LEU A 381 -2.37 -27.01 -11.92
N ILE A 382 -3.51 -26.32 -11.99
CA ILE A 382 -4.84 -26.95 -11.92
C ILE A 382 -5.00 -28.05 -12.96
N ARG A 383 -4.69 -27.76 -14.23
CA ARG A 383 -4.80 -28.75 -15.32
C ARG A 383 -3.91 -29.96 -15.06
N LYS A 384 -2.65 -29.74 -14.65
CA LYS A 384 -1.71 -30.82 -14.35
C LYS A 384 -2.09 -31.64 -13.12
N LEU A 385 -2.59 -31.01 -12.07
CA LEU A 385 -3.06 -31.72 -10.89
C LEU A 385 -4.33 -32.53 -11.17
N ALA A 386 -5.23 -32.03 -12.01
CA ALA A 386 -6.43 -32.75 -12.43
C ALA A 386 -6.10 -33.96 -13.32
N GLU A 387 -5.13 -33.83 -14.24
CA GLU A 387 -4.59 -34.94 -15.03
C GLU A 387 -3.99 -36.04 -14.13
N LEU A 388 -3.21 -35.65 -13.12
CA LEU A 388 -2.53 -36.57 -12.21
C LEU A 388 -3.47 -37.17 -11.16
N ASN A 389 -4.50 -36.45 -10.74
CA ASN A 389 -5.42 -36.84 -9.67
C ASN A 389 -6.89 -36.72 -10.12
N PRO A 390 -7.39 -37.59 -11.02
CA PRO A 390 -8.77 -37.52 -11.49
C PRO A 390 -9.84 -37.68 -10.40
N HIS A 391 -9.44 -38.17 -9.22
CA HIS A 391 -10.31 -38.39 -8.06
C HIS A 391 -10.41 -37.16 -7.13
N TRP A 392 -9.64 -36.10 -7.38
CA TRP A 392 -9.73 -34.87 -6.58
C TRP A 392 -10.93 -34.04 -7.01
N ASN A 393 -11.62 -33.48 -6.01
CA ASN A 393 -12.66 -32.49 -6.27
C ASN A 393 -12.06 -31.11 -6.55
N ASP A 394 -12.93 -30.22 -7.01
CA ASP A 394 -12.59 -28.86 -7.40
C ASP A 394 -11.93 -28.07 -6.26
N GLU A 395 -12.49 -28.05 -5.06
CA GLU A 395 -11.89 -27.30 -3.95
C GLU A 395 -10.48 -27.79 -3.60
N ARG A 396 -10.25 -29.10 -3.62
CA ARG A 396 -8.92 -29.66 -3.38
C ARG A 396 -7.93 -29.23 -4.46
N LEU A 397 -8.30 -29.31 -5.73
CA LEU A 397 -7.46 -28.85 -6.83
C LEU A 397 -7.10 -27.37 -6.67
N PHE A 398 -8.08 -26.51 -6.38
CA PHE A 398 -7.88 -25.08 -6.18
C PHE A 398 -6.89 -24.79 -5.06
N HIS A 399 -7.10 -25.40 -3.89
CA HIS A 399 -6.29 -25.14 -2.72
C HIS A 399 -4.88 -25.73 -2.81
N GLU A 400 -4.70 -26.87 -3.46
CA GLU A 400 -3.36 -27.44 -3.71
C GLU A 400 -2.56 -26.59 -4.71
N ALA A 401 -3.18 -26.13 -5.80
CA ALA A 401 -2.53 -25.21 -6.73
C ALA A 401 -2.17 -23.87 -6.05
N ARG A 402 -3.09 -23.31 -5.25
CA ARG A 402 -2.83 -22.09 -4.46
C ARG A 402 -1.66 -22.28 -3.49
N LYS A 403 -1.61 -23.42 -2.80
CA LYS A 403 -0.53 -23.77 -1.85
C LYS A 403 0.82 -23.88 -2.57
N ILE A 404 0.86 -24.49 -3.75
CA ILE A 404 2.08 -24.59 -4.57
C ILE A 404 2.55 -23.22 -5.04
N VAL A 405 1.65 -22.37 -5.55
CA VAL A 405 2.00 -20.99 -5.98
C VAL A 405 2.56 -20.16 -4.82
N GLY A 406 1.93 -20.22 -3.65
CA GLY A 406 2.45 -19.55 -2.45
C GLY A 406 3.86 -20.05 -2.09
N ALA A 407 4.09 -21.36 -2.17
CA ALA A 407 5.41 -21.95 -1.93
C ALA A 407 6.45 -21.54 -3.00
N GLN A 408 6.08 -21.45 -4.28
CA GLN A 408 6.95 -20.96 -5.35
C GLN A 408 7.37 -19.51 -5.10
N ILE A 409 6.43 -18.62 -4.73
CA ILE A 409 6.71 -17.22 -4.41
C ILE A 409 7.61 -17.11 -3.18
N GLN A 410 7.33 -17.87 -2.11
CA GLN A 410 8.19 -17.92 -0.93
C GLN A 410 9.61 -18.40 -1.27
N HIS A 411 9.73 -19.48 -2.04
CA HIS A 411 11.03 -20.02 -2.42
C HIS A 411 11.83 -19.03 -3.27
N ILE A 412 11.26 -18.48 -4.35
CA ILE A 412 11.94 -17.52 -5.25
C ILE A 412 12.37 -16.27 -4.47
N SER A 413 11.52 -15.76 -3.57
CA SER A 413 11.85 -14.57 -2.78
C SER A 413 13.09 -14.75 -1.91
N TYR A 414 13.21 -15.87 -1.21
CA TYR A 414 14.33 -16.12 -0.31
C TYR A 414 15.56 -16.69 -1.02
N ASN A 415 15.36 -17.48 -2.08
CA ASN A 415 16.43 -18.14 -2.82
C ASN A 415 17.09 -17.24 -3.88
N GLU A 416 16.36 -16.27 -4.44
CA GLU A 416 16.85 -15.39 -5.49
C GLU A 416 16.89 -13.93 -5.03
N PHE A 417 15.74 -13.35 -4.68
CA PHE A 417 15.62 -11.91 -4.45
C PHE A 417 16.36 -11.42 -3.21
N LEU A 418 16.17 -12.06 -2.04
CA LEU A 418 16.83 -11.63 -0.80
C LEU A 418 18.36 -11.75 -0.88
N LEU A 419 18.88 -12.71 -1.64
CA LEU A 419 20.32 -12.85 -1.85
C LEU A 419 20.91 -11.70 -2.66
N ILE A 420 20.12 -11.07 -3.53
CA ILE A 420 20.52 -9.85 -4.26
C ILE A 420 20.42 -8.62 -3.34
N VAL A 421 19.32 -8.49 -2.61
CA VAL A 421 19.05 -7.30 -1.79
C VAL A 421 19.98 -7.20 -0.58
N LEU A 422 20.17 -8.31 0.13
CA LEU A 422 20.91 -8.38 1.40
C LEU A 422 22.33 -8.99 1.24
N ALA A 423 22.68 -9.40 0.02
CA ALA A 423 23.84 -10.24 -0.30
C ALA A 423 23.76 -11.66 0.28
N PHE A 424 24.63 -12.55 -0.19
CA PHE A 424 25.02 -13.75 0.56
C PHE A 424 25.98 -13.35 1.70
N SER A 425 25.50 -12.55 2.64
CA SER A 425 26.30 -11.95 3.71
C SER A 425 25.89 -12.47 5.09
N TRP A 426 26.62 -11.99 6.09
CA TRP A 426 26.29 -12.09 7.50
C TRP A 426 24.84 -11.71 7.83
N VAL A 427 24.20 -10.80 7.06
CA VAL A 427 22.80 -10.43 7.28
C VAL A 427 21.85 -11.64 7.11
N ILE A 428 22.08 -12.48 6.11
CA ILE A 428 21.24 -13.68 5.87
C ILE A 428 21.35 -14.67 7.03
N GLU A 429 22.54 -14.81 7.62
CA GLU A 429 22.79 -15.74 8.72
C GLU A 429 22.21 -15.21 10.04
N VAL A 430 22.42 -13.92 10.35
CA VAL A 430 21.92 -13.30 11.60
C VAL A 430 20.41 -13.33 11.72
N PHE A 431 19.71 -13.13 10.60
CA PHE A 431 18.25 -13.05 10.58
C PHE A 431 17.59 -14.41 10.26
N ASP A 432 18.36 -15.51 10.22
CA ASP A 432 17.88 -16.84 9.84
C ASP A 432 17.03 -16.81 8.56
N LEU A 433 17.61 -16.29 7.48
CA LEU A 433 16.96 -16.20 6.16
C LEU A 433 17.39 -17.31 5.21
N ARG A 434 18.33 -18.15 5.62
CA ARG A 434 18.90 -19.21 4.80
C ARG A 434 17.94 -20.41 4.70
N LEU A 435 17.52 -20.73 3.49
CA LEU A 435 16.64 -21.86 3.21
C LEU A 435 17.26 -23.21 3.56
N THR A 436 16.43 -24.14 4.00
CA THR A 436 16.85 -25.52 4.27
C THR A 436 17.06 -26.25 2.95
N ARG A 437 18.11 -27.07 2.83
CA ARG A 437 18.45 -27.71 1.53
C ARG A 437 17.75 -29.04 1.27
N ARG A 438 17.67 -29.92 2.29
CA ARG A 438 17.27 -31.33 2.09
C ARG A 438 16.19 -31.84 3.06
N ALA A 439 15.96 -31.14 4.16
CA ALA A 439 15.04 -31.55 5.22
C ALA A 439 13.88 -30.55 5.39
N PHE A 440 13.01 -30.81 6.35
CA PHE A 440 12.05 -29.84 6.86
C PHE A 440 12.76 -28.72 7.62
N PHE A 441 12.09 -27.58 7.69
CA PHE A 441 12.42 -26.48 8.59
C PHE A 441 11.61 -26.63 9.88
N TYR A 442 12.28 -26.40 11.02
CA TYR A 442 11.70 -26.54 12.36
C TYR A 442 11.82 -25.28 13.21
N GLY A 443 12.08 -24.12 12.60
CA GLY A 443 12.21 -22.83 13.29
C GLY A 443 10.92 -22.02 13.38
N TYR A 444 9.75 -22.62 13.18
CA TYR A 444 8.47 -21.92 13.37
C TYR A 444 8.26 -21.57 14.85
N ILE A 445 7.98 -20.30 15.13
CA ILE A 445 7.79 -19.75 16.47
C ILE A 445 6.45 -19.01 16.52
N ASN A 446 5.47 -19.56 17.25
CA ASN A 446 4.11 -19.02 17.32
C ASN A 446 4.01 -17.61 17.97
N SER A 447 5.00 -17.20 18.77
CA SER A 447 5.03 -15.86 19.38
C SER A 447 5.49 -14.75 18.41
N ILE A 448 6.15 -15.12 17.30
CA ILE A 448 6.58 -14.14 16.29
C ILE A 448 5.40 -13.76 15.42
N LYS A 449 5.11 -12.46 15.34
CA LYS A 449 4.06 -11.93 14.48
C LYS A 449 4.61 -11.69 13.08
N PRO A 450 4.05 -12.30 12.02
CA PRO A 450 4.50 -12.13 10.64
C PRO A 450 3.90 -10.87 9.98
N MET A 451 3.35 -9.93 10.77
CA MET A 451 2.70 -8.75 10.24
C MET A 451 3.72 -7.82 9.59
N ALA A 452 3.32 -7.13 8.51
CA ALA A 452 4.18 -6.14 7.89
C ALA A 452 4.41 -4.98 8.87
N ALA A 453 5.67 -4.63 9.07
CA ALA A 453 6.06 -3.48 9.86
C ALA A 453 5.76 -2.19 9.10
N ASN A 454 5.38 -1.16 9.85
CA ASN A 454 5.04 0.14 9.30
C ASN A 454 6.25 0.73 8.56
N SER A 455 7.42 0.74 9.20
CA SER A 455 8.69 1.18 8.59
C SER A 455 9.13 0.37 7.38
N PHE A 456 8.76 -0.91 7.30
CA PHE A 456 8.98 -1.74 6.12
C PHE A 456 8.18 -1.24 4.92
N GLY A 457 6.86 -1.08 5.07
CA GLY A 457 5.96 -0.67 3.97
C GLY A 457 5.98 0.81 3.61
N THR A 458 6.38 1.70 4.52
CA THR A 458 6.41 3.15 4.28
C THR A 458 7.78 3.69 3.89
N ALA A 459 8.85 2.94 4.15
CA ALA A 459 10.21 3.40 3.90
C ALA A 459 11.11 2.30 3.34
N ALA A 460 11.45 1.27 4.12
CA ALA A 460 12.56 0.38 3.78
C ALA A 460 12.34 -0.37 2.47
N PHE A 461 11.16 -0.97 2.26
CA PHE A 461 10.87 -1.73 1.04
C PHE A 461 10.55 -0.84 -0.18
N ARG A 462 10.49 0.48 0.01
CA ARG A 462 10.35 1.47 -1.08
C ARG A 462 11.68 1.82 -1.74
N PHE A 463 12.80 1.23 -1.31
CA PHE A 463 14.10 1.38 -1.98
C PHE A 463 14.02 1.04 -3.48
N GLY A 464 13.12 0.12 -3.84
CA GLY A 464 12.85 -0.29 -5.22
C GLY A 464 12.47 0.87 -6.16
N HIS A 465 11.97 1.98 -5.63
CA HIS A 465 11.67 3.16 -6.46
C HIS A 465 12.91 3.77 -7.12
N SER A 466 14.10 3.58 -6.56
CA SER A 466 15.38 3.98 -7.18
C SER A 466 15.81 3.09 -8.34
N LEU A 467 15.22 1.89 -8.46
CA LEU A 467 15.56 0.90 -9.49
C LEU A 467 14.74 1.08 -10.78
N ILE A 468 13.71 1.94 -10.74
CA ILE A 468 12.73 2.08 -11.82
C ILE A 468 13.32 2.91 -12.97
N PRO A 469 13.39 2.36 -14.19
CA PRO A 469 13.86 3.10 -15.37
C PRO A 469 12.78 4.06 -15.91
N LYS A 470 13.19 4.98 -16.79
CA LYS A 470 12.25 5.91 -17.46
C LYS A 470 11.23 5.23 -18.37
N ASN A 471 11.54 4.05 -18.85
CA ASN A 471 10.69 3.25 -19.71
C ASN A 471 10.99 1.77 -19.47
N LEU A 472 9.99 0.92 -19.69
CA LEU A 472 10.20 -0.53 -19.78
C LEU A 472 10.51 -0.90 -21.22
N ASN A 473 11.66 -1.54 -21.44
CA ASN A 473 12.05 -2.08 -22.72
C ASN A 473 11.12 -3.23 -23.12
N ARG A 474 11.04 -3.49 -24.43
CA ARG A 474 10.27 -4.59 -25.00
C ARG A 474 11.18 -5.34 -25.97
N CYS A 475 11.36 -6.64 -25.79
CA CYS A 475 12.18 -7.46 -26.67
C CYS A 475 11.33 -8.48 -27.43
N ASN A 476 11.65 -8.78 -28.68
CA ASN A 476 10.99 -9.88 -29.41
C ASN A 476 11.48 -11.26 -28.90
N ARG A 477 10.91 -12.35 -29.44
CA ARG A 477 11.28 -13.74 -29.09
C ARG A 477 12.76 -14.09 -29.31
N PHE A 478 13.47 -13.29 -30.11
CA PHE A 478 14.91 -13.43 -30.38
C PHE A 478 15.77 -12.55 -29.45
N HIS A 479 15.19 -12.03 -28.36
CA HIS A 479 15.83 -11.12 -27.40
C HIS A 479 16.30 -9.78 -28.02
N GLN A 480 15.78 -9.42 -29.19
CA GLN A 480 16.12 -8.15 -29.82
C GLN A 480 15.22 -7.04 -29.29
N LEU A 481 15.85 -5.95 -28.84
CA LEU A 481 15.16 -4.76 -28.36
C LEU A 481 14.34 -4.13 -29.49
N LEU A 482 13.05 -3.92 -29.23
CA LEU A 482 12.17 -3.18 -30.15
C LEU A 482 12.50 -1.68 -30.12
N PRO A 483 12.44 -0.99 -31.27
CA PRO A 483 12.90 0.40 -31.39
C PRO A 483 12.01 1.40 -30.64
N TYR A 484 10.73 1.10 -30.47
CA TYR A 484 9.78 2.01 -29.82
C TYR A 484 9.90 1.96 -28.30
N ARG A 485 10.24 3.09 -27.67
CA ARG A 485 10.32 3.26 -26.21
C ARG A 485 9.27 4.24 -25.72
N THR A 486 8.32 3.75 -24.93
CA THR A 486 7.30 4.58 -24.31
C THR A 486 7.76 5.07 -22.93
N PRO A 487 7.79 6.38 -22.65
CA PRO A 487 8.04 6.90 -21.31
C PRO A 487 6.99 6.38 -20.32
N LEU A 488 7.41 6.07 -19.10
CA LEU A 488 6.57 5.45 -18.08
C LEU A 488 5.32 6.27 -17.79
N ARG A 489 5.39 7.61 -17.73
CA ARG A 489 4.22 8.49 -17.53
C ARG A 489 3.05 8.25 -18.49
N LYS A 490 3.29 7.66 -19.67
CA LYS A 490 2.23 7.35 -20.65
C LYS A 490 1.61 5.97 -20.46
N GLU A 491 2.22 5.10 -19.66
CA GLU A 491 1.78 3.71 -19.45
C GLU A 491 1.32 3.47 -18.00
N LEU A 492 1.50 4.43 -17.09
CA LEU A 492 0.98 4.35 -15.73
C LEU A 492 -0.56 4.35 -15.72
N MET A 493 -1.14 3.39 -15.00
CA MET A 493 -2.59 3.19 -14.87
C MET A 493 -3.31 2.91 -16.20
N ASP A 494 -2.58 2.60 -17.27
CA ASP A 494 -3.14 2.33 -18.60
C ASP A 494 -2.69 0.95 -19.11
N PRO A 495 -3.55 -0.09 -18.99
CA PRO A 495 -3.25 -1.43 -19.45
C PRO A 495 -3.43 -1.62 -20.96
N THR A 496 -3.82 -0.58 -21.70
CA THR A 496 -4.04 -0.64 -23.16
C THR A 496 -2.88 -1.30 -23.90
N PRO A 497 -1.59 -0.98 -23.64
CA PRO A 497 -0.47 -1.58 -24.36
C PRO A 497 -0.33 -3.10 -24.19
N ILE A 498 -0.88 -3.68 -23.12
CA ILE A 498 -0.78 -5.12 -22.79
C ILE A 498 -1.73 -5.97 -23.65
N HIS A 499 -2.77 -5.36 -24.20
CA HIS A 499 -3.73 -6.05 -25.07
C HIS A 499 -3.14 -6.39 -26.45
N ASN A 500 -2.00 -5.77 -26.80
CA ASN A 500 -1.29 -6.10 -28.02
C ASN A 500 -0.81 -7.56 -27.99
N ILE A 501 -0.96 -8.24 -29.12
CA ILE A 501 -0.59 -9.66 -29.28
C ILE A 501 0.86 -9.91 -28.83
N GLY A 502 1.10 -10.81 -27.86
CA GLY A 502 2.44 -11.09 -27.33
C GLY A 502 3.09 -9.93 -26.55
N ALA A 503 2.32 -8.96 -26.04
CA ALA A 503 2.88 -7.86 -25.25
C ALA A 503 3.48 -8.33 -23.92
N VAL A 504 2.81 -9.27 -23.23
CA VAL A 504 3.28 -9.85 -21.95
C VAL A 504 4.69 -10.42 -22.13
N ASP A 505 4.88 -11.27 -23.13
CA ASP A 505 6.18 -11.84 -23.51
C ASP A 505 7.22 -10.76 -23.75
N ARG A 506 6.89 -9.77 -24.58
CA ARG A 506 7.82 -8.71 -24.95
C ARG A 506 8.26 -7.88 -23.75
N ILE A 507 7.36 -7.60 -22.82
CA ILE A 507 7.66 -6.88 -21.57
C ILE A 507 8.54 -7.75 -20.67
N PHE A 508 8.23 -9.04 -20.48
CA PHE A 508 9.08 -9.94 -19.69
C PHE A 508 10.50 -10.06 -20.25
N LEU A 509 10.64 -10.33 -21.55
CA LEU A 509 11.93 -10.41 -22.22
C LEU A 509 12.69 -9.08 -22.15
N GLY A 510 11.96 -7.97 -22.26
CA GLY A 510 12.50 -6.63 -22.07
C GLY A 510 13.04 -6.39 -20.66
N MET A 511 12.29 -6.73 -19.62
CA MET A 511 12.72 -6.57 -18.22
C MET A 511 13.86 -7.52 -17.84
N CYS A 512 13.92 -8.72 -18.42
CA CYS A 512 15.05 -9.63 -18.25
C CYS A 512 16.32 -9.10 -18.93
N SER A 513 16.20 -8.37 -20.04
CA SER A 513 17.38 -7.88 -20.78
C SER A 513 17.80 -6.46 -20.39
N GLN A 514 16.90 -5.69 -19.78
CA GLN A 514 17.13 -4.29 -19.43
C GLN A 514 17.86 -4.19 -18.10
N PRO A 515 18.98 -3.44 -18.01
CA PRO A 515 19.61 -3.14 -16.73
C PRO A 515 18.70 -2.28 -15.85
N ALA A 516 18.65 -2.59 -14.55
CA ALA A 516 17.96 -1.75 -13.58
C ALA A 516 18.67 -0.40 -13.40
N MET A 517 17.94 0.59 -12.89
CA MET A 517 18.58 1.78 -12.33
C MET A 517 19.38 1.39 -11.08
N ARG A 518 20.45 2.12 -10.78
CA ARG A 518 21.29 1.87 -9.62
C ARG A 518 20.51 2.21 -8.36
N ARG A 519 20.64 1.38 -7.32
CA ARG A 519 20.14 1.73 -5.99
C ARG A 519 21.02 2.84 -5.42
N ASP A 520 20.56 4.07 -5.53
CA ASP A 520 21.15 5.25 -4.93
C ASP A 520 20.05 6.30 -4.65
N GLU A 521 20.44 7.48 -4.20
CA GLU A 521 19.51 8.55 -3.92
C GLU A 521 18.88 9.17 -5.17
N TYR A 522 19.36 8.89 -6.38
CA TYR A 522 18.82 9.50 -7.60
C TYR A 522 17.60 8.76 -8.12
N ILE A 523 16.63 9.54 -8.62
CA ILE A 523 15.35 9.01 -9.09
C ILE A 523 15.03 9.64 -10.44
N VAL A 524 14.48 8.84 -11.35
CA VAL A 524 14.10 9.33 -12.68
C VAL A 524 12.97 10.36 -12.60
N ASP A 525 13.00 11.34 -13.51
CA ASP A 525 12.00 12.41 -13.64
C ASP A 525 10.57 11.90 -13.87
N GLU A 526 10.40 10.73 -14.49
CA GLU A 526 9.11 10.05 -14.62
C GLU A 526 8.40 9.87 -13.26
N LEU A 527 9.17 9.74 -12.16
CA LEU A 527 8.64 9.53 -10.81
C LEU A 527 8.72 10.78 -9.92
N THR A 528 9.67 11.70 -10.12
CA THR A 528 9.79 12.90 -9.27
C THR A 528 8.99 14.10 -9.78
N ASN A 529 8.58 14.11 -11.04
CA ASN A 529 7.89 15.25 -11.66
C ASN A 529 6.66 14.86 -12.47
N HIS A 530 6.63 13.63 -13.00
CA HIS A 530 5.62 13.17 -13.96
C HIS A 530 4.80 11.99 -13.45
N LEU A 531 4.87 11.69 -12.15
CA LEU A 531 4.18 10.54 -11.60
C LEU A 531 2.67 10.72 -11.77
N PHE A 532 2.04 9.72 -12.40
CA PHE A 532 0.64 9.72 -12.81
C PHE A 532 0.17 10.98 -13.54
N GLN A 533 1.07 11.61 -14.30
CA GLN A 533 0.73 12.71 -15.18
C GLN A 533 -0.48 12.33 -16.07
N THR A 534 -1.37 13.31 -16.29
CA THR A 534 -2.53 13.15 -17.17
C THR A 534 -2.31 13.93 -18.47
N SER A 535 -3.08 13.64 -19.51
CA SER A 535 -3.02 14.40 -20.76
C SER A 535 -3.42 15.86 -20.63
N LYS A 536 -4.06 16.25 -19.52
CA LYS A 536 -4.56 17.60 -19.30
C LYS A 536 -3.57 18.52 -18.58
N LYS A 537 -2.62 17.97 -17.81
CA LYS A 537 -1.61 18.75 -17.09
C LYS A 537 -0.21 18.40 -17.59
N PRO A 538 0.67 19.40 -17.81
CA PRO A 538 2.03 19.15 -18.28
C PRO A 538 2.96 18.60 -17.19
N PHE A 539 2.46 18.45 -15.95
CA PHE A 539 3.17 17.92 -14.80
C PHE A 539 2.39 16.76 -14.15
N GLY A 540 3.09 15.98 -13.34
CA GLY A 540 2.53 14.99 -12.43
C GLY A 540 2.96 15.29 -10.99
N MET A 541 2.99 14.24 -10.18
CA MET A 541 3.41 14.29 -8.78
C MET A 541 4.87 13.87 -8.59
N ASP A 542 5.30 13.91 -7.34
CA ASP A 542 6.61 13.50 -6.88
C ASP A 542 6.53 12.31 -5.91
N LEU A 543 6.94 11.12 -6.37
CA LEU A 543 6.94 9.89 -5.57
C LEU A 543 7.80 9.99 -4.31
N MET A 544 8.93 10.69 -4.39
CA MET A 544 9.86 10.79 -3.27
C MET A 544 9.32 11.72 -2.20
N ALA A 545 8.75 12.86 -2.62
CA ALA A 545 8.02 13.73 -1.71
C ALA A 545 6.86 12.98 -1.04
N LEU A 546 6.18 12.08 -1.75
CA LEU A 546 5.10 11.28 -1.19
C LEU A 546 5.58 10.20 -0.23
N ASN A 547 6.72 9.55 -0.48
CA ASN A 547 7.32 8.63 0.47
C ASN A 547 7.66 9.34 1.79
N ILE A 548 8.28 10.52 1.69
CA ILE A 548 8.64 11.33 2.86
C ILE A 548 7.40 11.79 3.61
N GLN A 549 6.42 12.35 2.91
CA GLN A 549 5.17 12.82 3.53
C GLN A 549 4.38 11.67 4.16
N ARG A 550 4.35 10.48 3.51
CA ARG A 550 3.69 9.29 4.05
C ARG A 550 4.41 8.73 5.28
N ALA A 551 5.74 8.74 5.32
CA ALA A 551 6.48 8.34 6.52
C ALA A 551 6.19 9.26 7.71
N ARG A 552 6.07 10.58 7.48
CA ARG A 552 5.65 11.55 8.50
C ARG A 552 4.21 11.34 8.96
N ASP A 553 3.29 11.04 8.04
CA ASP A 553 1.90 10.65 8.34
C ASP A 553 1.79 9.42 9.23
N HIS A 554 2.66 8.43 8.98
CA HIS A 554 2.72 7.20 9.74
C HIS A 554 3.52 7.31 11.04
N GLY A 555 4.06 8.49 11.37
CA GLY A 555 4.85 8.71 12.58
C GLY A 555 6.09 7.82 12.62
N ILE A 556 6.79 7.66 11.49
CA ILE A 556 8.03 6.88 11.42
C ILE A 556 9.16 7.68 12.07
N PRO A 557 9.91 7.09 13.04
CA PRO A 557 11.03 7.78 13.68
C PRO A 557 12.13 8.22 12.70
N PRO A 558 12.90 9.28 13.02
CA PRO A 558 14.00 9.77 12.21
C PRO A 558 15.06 8.71 11.93
N TYR A 559 15.81 8.89 10.83
CA TYR A 559 16.87 7.98 10.38
C TYR A 559 17.89 7.62 11.49
N VAL A 560 18.33 8.60 12.28
CA VAL A 560 19.34 8.37 13.33
C VAL A 560 18.87 7.40 14.42
N VAL A 561 17.57 7.41 14.74
CA VAL A 561 16.97 6.50 15.72
C VAL A 561 17.03 5.05 15.23
N TRP A 562 16.85 4.84 13.92
CA TRP A 562 16.92 3.50 13.32
C TRP A 562 18.32 2.92 13.31
N ARG A 563 19.37 3.76 13.25
CA ARG A 563 20.75 3.25 13.37
C ARG A 563 20.97 2.59 14.72
N GLU A 564 20.60 3.27 15.79
CA GLU A 564 20.74 2.74 17.15
C GLU A 564 19.88 1.49 17.36
N ALA A 565 18.62 1.52 16.89
CA ALA A 565 17.72 0.37 16.97
C ALA A 565 18.23 -0.87 16.23
N CYS A 566 18.97 -0.68 15.13
CA CYS A 566 19.61 -1.75 14.38
C CYS A 566 20.99 -2.15 14.94
N GLY A 567 21.39 -1.65 16.12
CA GLY A 567 22.69 -1.93 16.74
C GLY A 567 23.88 -1.36 15.96
N LEU A 568 23.64 -0.36 15.10
CA LEU A 568 24.68 0.29 14.32
C LEU A 568 25.28 1.46 15.09
N THR A 569 26.48 1.89 14.71
CA THR A 569 27.16 3.04 15.33
C THR A 569 26.25 4.28 15.33
N PRO A 570 26.00 4.88 16.52
CA PRO A 570 25.25 6.14 16.63
C PRO A 570 25.96 7.28 15.88
N ILE A 571 25.16 8.20 15.33
CA ILE A 571 25.64 9.37 14.60
C ILE A 571 25.07 10.62 15.27
N HIS A 572 25.95 11.51 15.72
CA HIS A 572 25.60 12.74 16.44
C HIS A 572 25.95 14.02 15.68
N ASN A 573 26.69 13.91 14.57
CA ASN A 573 27.01 15.06 13.72
C ASN A 573 27.15 14.67 12.24
N TRP A 574 27.06 15.68 11.37
CA TRP A 574 27.14 15.51 9.91
C TRP A 574 28.48 14.91 9.44
N GLY A 575 29.59 15.20 10.11
CA GLY A 575 30.92 14.70 9.71
C GLY A 575 31.02 13.18 9.82
N GLN A 576 30.35 12.58 10.80
CA GLN A 576 30.30 11.12 10.96
C GLN A 576 29.58 10.41 9.80
N LEU A 577 28.64 11.07 9.12
CA LEU A 577 27.97 10.49 7.95
C LEU A 577 28.91 10.29 6.75
N LEU A 578 29.99 11.05 6.64
CA LEU A 578 30.96 10.95 5.52
C LEU A 578 31.62 9.56 5.44
N SER A 579 31.68 8.84 6.58
CA SER A 579 32.20 7.48 6.61
C SER A 579 31.26 6.45 5.95
N ILE A 580 29.96 6.74 5.88
CA ILE A 580 28.92 5.78 5.47
C ILE A 580 28.06 6.25 4.29
N MET A 581 28.20 7.51 3.86
CA MET A 581 27.49 8.13 2.74
C MET A 581 28.49 8.86 1.83
N ASP A 582 28.03 9.29 0.66
CA ASP A 582 28.83 10.12 -0.25
C ASP A 582 28.81 11.60 0.18
N ASP A 583 29.94 12.28 0.04
CA ASP A 583 30.15 13.66 0.53
C ASP A 583 29.12 14.66 -0.03
N ASP A 584 28.83 14.59 -1.34
CA ASP A 584 27.81 15.43 -1.98
C ASP A 584 26.42 15.18 -1.36
N THR A 585 26.08 13.92 -1.07
CA THR A 585 24.79 13.54 -0.49
C THR A 585 24.67 14.01 0.95
N VAL A 586 25.74 13.91 1.76
CA VAL A 586 25.78 14.50 3.12
C VAL A 586 25.59 16.02 3.06
N GLY A 587 26.27 16.69 2.12
CA GLY A 587 26.09 18.13 1.90
C GLY A 587 24.64 18.50 1.58
N ARG A 588 23.97 17.74 0.70
CA ARG A 588 22.58 17.97 0.32
C ARG A 588 21.59 17.68 1.45
N LEU A 589 21.81 16.62 2.23
CA LEU A 589 21.02 16.34 3.44
C LEU A 589 21.16 17.47 4.46
N ARG A 590 22.37 18.00 4.66
CA ARG A 590 22.63 19.15 5.55
C ARG A 590 21.97 20.45 5.08
N ILE A 591 21.84 20.64 3.76
CA ILE A 591 21.09 21.77 3.21
C ILE A 591 19.58 21.57 3.40
N ALA A 592 19.09 20.35 3.19
CA ALA A 592 17.67 20.03 3.30
C ALA A 592 17.16 20.06 4.75
N TYR A 593 17.92 19.51 5.70
CA TYR A 593 17.57 19.43 7.11
C TYR A 593 18.47 20.33 7.96
N LYS A 594 17.87 21.23 8.76
CA LYS A 594 18.61 22.12 9.66
C LYS A 594 19.36 21.36 10.76
N ASN A 595 18.83 20.22 11.19
CA ASN A 595 19.44 19.34 12.18
C ASN A 595 19.52 17.90 11.64
N LEU A 596 20.57 17.18 12.00
CA LEU A 596 20.77 15.78 11.66
C LEU A 596 19.62 14.89 12.18
N GLU A 597 19.15 15.16 13.39
CA GLU A 597 18.06 14.41 14.04
C GLU A 597 16.71 14.59 13.34
N ASP A 598 16.62 15.56 12.41
CA ASP A 598 15.41 15.78 11.63
C ASP A 598 15.31 14.93 10.36
N ASN A 599 16.36 14.20 10.00
CA ASN A 599 16.42 13.45 8.75
C ASN A 599 15.36 12.33 8.73
N ASP A 600 14.47 12.36 7.73
CA ASP A 600 13.44 11.33 7.59
C ASP A 600 14.09 9.98 7.21
N LEU A 601 13.49 8.86 7.64
CA LEU A 601 14.08 7.53 7.45
C LEU A 601 14.44 7.23 5.98
N PHE A 602 13.52 7.48 5.05
CA PHE A 602 13.71 7.14 3.64
C PHE A 602 14.93 7.85 3.00
N PRO A 603 15.01 9.20 2.97
CA PRO A 603 16.17 9.88 2.39
C PRO A 603 17.47 9.57 3.13
N GLY A 604 17.44 9.45 4.47
CA GLY A 604 18.61 9.12 5.26
C GLY A 604 19.18 7.73 4.95
N ALA A 605 18.34 6.69 4.96
CA ALA A 605 18.79 5.32 4.73
C ALA A 605 19.06 5.01 3.24
N MET A 606 18.39 5.68 2.30
CA MET A 606 18.73 5.58 0.87
C MET A 606 20.14 6.08 0.56
N ALA A 607 20.63 7.06 1.32
CA ALA A 607 21.96 7.65 1.16
C ALA A 607 23.10 6.77 1.71
N GLU A 608 22.78 5.73 2.49
CA GLU A 608 23.80 4.82 3.00
C GLU A 608 24.46 4.01 1.87
N LYS A 609 25.79 3.86 1.95
CA LYS A 609 26.54 2.93 1.10
C LYS A 609 26.00 1.50 1.30
N PRO A 610 25.87 0.69 0.23
CA PRO A 610 25.37 -0.67 0.34
C PRO A 610 26.20 -1.53 1.30
N VAL A 611 25.55 -2.52 1.94
CA VAL A 611 26.28 -3.61 2.60
C VAL A 611 27.10 -4.40 1.58
N ILE A 612 28.18 -5.03 2.03
CA ILE A 612 29.10 -5.75 1.13
C ILE A 612 28.34 -6.85 0.35
N GLY A 613 28.39 -6.75 -0.99
CA GLY A 613 27.73 -7.67 -1.91
C GLY A 613 26.21 -7.51 -2.01
N GLY A 614 25.61 -6.58 -1.28
CA GLY A 614 24.17 -6.37 -1.23
C GLY A 614 23.77 -5.07 -1.91
N MET A 615 22.46 -4.91 -2.10
CA MET A 615 21.92 -3.75 -2.79
C MET A 615 21.68 -2.57 -1.87
N VAL A 616 21.24 -2.78 -0.63
CA VAL A 616 20.78 -1.71 0.29
C VAL A 616 21.79 -1.40 1.39
N GLY A 617 21.68 -0.22 2.01
CA GLY A 617 22.49 0.18 3.16
C GLY A 617 22.11 -0.56 4.46
N PRO A 618 22.97 -0.51 5.50
CA PRO A 618 22.77 -1.24 6.76
C PRO A 618 21.41 -1.07 7.44
N VAL A 619 20.84 0.14 7.47
CA VAL A 619 19.54 0.39 8.13
C VAL A 619 18.41 -0.30 7.36
N PHE A 620 18.38 -0.15 6.04
CA PHE A 620 17.39 -0.85 5.22
C PHE A 620 17.61 -2.36 5.21
N ALA A 621 18.86 -2.83 5.23
CA ALA A 621 19.16 -4.25 5.37
C ALA A 621 18.58 -4.82 6.66
N CYS A 622 18.78 -4.14 7.79
CA CYS A 622 18.22 -4.52 9.09
C CYS A 622 16.68 -4.59 9.07
N ILE A 623 15.98 -3.55 8.60
CA ILE A 623 14.51 -3.52 8.59
C ILE A 623 13.94 -4.59 7.65
N ILE A 624 14.50 -4.73 6.44
CA ILE A 624 14.07 -5.72 5.46
C ILE A 624 14.33 -7.13 5.99
N ALA A 625 15.55 -7.39 6.49
CA ALA A 625 15.91 -8.71 7.01
C ALA A 625 15.06 -9.11 8.21
N GLN A 626 14.79 -8.18 9.15
CA GLN A 626 13.88 -8.43 10.27
C GLN A 626 12.46 -8.77 9.80
N GLN A 627 11.94 -8.05 8.80
CA GLN A 627 10.62 -8.33 8.27
C GLN A 627 10.55 -9.72 7.64
N PHE A 628 11.51 -10.07 6.78
CA PHE A 628 11.54 -11.39 6.15
C PHE A 628 11.81 -12.50 7.18
N SER A 629 12.59 -12.25 8.22
CA SER A 629 12.76 -13.19 9.33
C SER A 629 11.41 -13.48 10.00
N ASN A 630 10.63 -12.43 10.31
CA ASN A 630 9.29 -12.59 10.87
C ASN A 630 8.34 -13.34 9.93
N LEU A 631 8.42 -13.10 8.61
CA LEU A 631 7.60 -13.79 7.60
C LEU A 631 7.95 -15.27 7.46
N ARG A 632 9.17 -15.68 7.79
CA ARG A 632 9.59 -17.08 7.81
C ARG A 632 9.25 -17.74 9.14
N LEU A 633 9.78 -17.18 10.24
CA LEU A 633 9.70 -17.78 11.58
C LEU A 633 8.30 -17.69 12.18
N GLY A 634 7.54 -16.63 11.90
CA GLY A 634 6.18 -16.44 12.40
C GLY A 634 5.10 -17.09 11.52
N ASN A 635 5.46 -17.74 10.41
CA ASN A 635 4.49 -18.29 9.46
C ASN A 635 4.32 -19.80 9.63
N ARG A 636 3.20 -20.20 10.22
CA ARG A 636 2.82 -21.62 10.36
C ARG A 636 2.69 -22.33 9.00
N PHE A 637 2.36 -21.58 7.95
CA PHE A 637 2.23 -22.05 6.57
C PHE A 637 3.50 -21.84 5.74
N TRP A 638 4.65 -21.56 6.37
CA TRP A 638 5.93 -21.51 5.68
C TRP A 638 6.19 -22.83 4.94
N TYR A 639 6.55 -22.75 3.65
CA TYR A 639 6.53 -23.92 2.78
C TYR A 639 7.48 -25.04 3.23
N GLU A 640 8.55 -24.74 3.96
CA GLU A 640 9.50 -25.75 4.44
C GLU A 640 9.10 -26.43 5.76
N ASN A 641 8.07 -25.93 6.47
CA ASN A 641 7.71 -26.45 7.79
C ASN A 641 7.37 -27.94 7.75
N GLY A 642 7.99 -28.71 8.66
CA GLY A 642 7.61 -30.08 8.95
C GLY A 642 6.52 -30.16 10.02
N ASP A 643 5.89 -31.33 10.16
CA ASP A 643 5.02 -31.68 11.30
C ASP A 643 3.85 -30.73 11.58
N VAL A 644 3.38 -30.00 10.54
CA VAL A 644 2.14 -29.23 10.54
C VAL A 644 1.11 -29.87 9.61
N PRO A 645 -0.21 -29.76 9.86
CA PRO A 645 -1.24 -30.44 9.07
C PRO A 645 -1.19 -30.14 7.56
N ASN A 646 -0.66 -28.98 7.19
CA ASN A 646 -0.52 -28.50 5.82
C ASN A 646 0.91 -28.62 5.29
N ALA A 647 1.78 -29.41 5.91
CA ALA A 647 3.17 -29.58 5.45
C ALA A 647 3.21 -30.17 4.03
N PHE A 648 4.25 -29.85 3.28
CA PHE A 648 4.61 -30.63 2.09
C PHE A 648 5.38 -31.87 2.52
N THR A 649 5.38 -32.93 1.72
CA THR A 649 6.30 -34.06 1.91
C THR A 649 7.73 -33.66 1.52
N VAL A 650 8.73 -34.39 2.02
CA VAL A 650 10.15 -34.15 1.64
C VAL A 650 10.36 -34.22 0.12
N SER A 651 9.66 -35.13 -0.58
CA SER A 651 9.71 -35.25 -2.03
C SER A 651 9.10 -34.03 -2.73
N GLN A 652 7.96 -33.53 -2.24
CA GLN A 652 7.37 -32.28 -2.76
C GLN A 652 8.28 -31.08 -2.52
N LEU A 653 8.91 -30.98 -1.33
CA LEU A 653 9.89 -29.92 -1.05
C LEU A 653 11.08 -29.96 -2.00
N ARG A 654 11.56 -31.15 -2.36
CA ARG A 654 12.65 -31.31 -3.32
C ARG A 654 12.28 -30.73 -4.69
N GLU A 655 11.04 -30.91 -5.14
CA GLU A 655 10.58 -30.32 -6.40
C GLU A 655 10.32 -28.82 -6.27
N LEU A 656 9.72 -28.35 -5.17
CA LEU A 656 9.50 -26.92 -4.92
C LEU A 656 10.81 -26.13 -4.90
N ARG A 657 11.89 -26.71 -4.34
CA ARG A 657 13.24 -26.11 -4.32
C ARG A 657 13.92 -26.01 -5.69
N ARG A 658 13.30 -26.53 -6.75
CA ARG A 658 13.75 -26.35 -8.14
C ARG A 658 13.03 -25.19 -8.83
N SER A 659 12.05 -24.59 -8.18
CA SER A 659 11.31 -23.45 -8.72
C SER A 659 12.26 -22.27 -8.90
N SER A 660 12.21 -21.61 -10.05
CA SER A 660 12.91 -20.36 -10.29
C SER A 660 12.01 -19.39 -11.03
N LEU A 661 12.25 -18.08 -10.90
CA LEU A 661 11.46 -17.10 -11.63
C LEU A 661 11.61 -17.29 -13.15
N ALA A 662 12.80 -17.68 -13.61
CA ALA A 662 13.05 -18.06 -15.00
C ALA A 662 12.09 -19.18 -15.47
N ARG A 663 11.92 -20.23 -14.66
CA ARG A 663 11.03 -21.35 -15.01
C ARG A 663 9.57 -20.90 -15.06
N ILE A 664 9.12 -20.10 -14.10
CA ILE A 664 7.76 -19.53 -14.11
C ILE A 664 7.52 -18.73 -15.39
N ILE A 665 8.50 -17.92 -15.82
CA ILE A 665 8.40 -17.18 -17.08
C ILE A 665 8.30 -18.14 -18.27
N CYS A 666 9.22 -19.11 -18.40
CA CYS A 666 9.18 -20.09 -19.50
C CYS A 666 7.84 -20.84 -19.61
N ASP A 667 7.26 -21.25 -18.49
CA ASP A 667 5.99 -21.99 -18.49
C ASP A 667 4.78 -21.13 -18.88
N ASN A 668 4.87 -19.81 -18.70
CA ASN A 668 3.72 -18.91 -18.76
C ASN A 668 3.77 -17.86 -19.89
N LEU A 669 4.84 -17.82 -20.67
CA LEU A 669 4.94 -17.04 -21.92
C LEU A 669 4.50 -17.86 -23.14
N ASP A 670 4.10 -17.18 -24.21
CA ASP A 670 3.61 -17.79 -25.45
C ASP A 670 4.75 -18.25 -26.37
N ASP A 671 5.68 -17.35 -26.68
CA ASP A 671 6.67 -17.50 -27.76
C ASP A 671 8.14 -17.50 -27.29
N ALA A 672 8.38 -17.40 -25.97
CA ALA A 672 9.73 -17.35 -25.42
C ALA A 672 10.38 -18.75 -25.38
N GLU A 673 11.20 -19.06 -26.40
CA GLU A 673 11.96 -20.31 -26.47
C GLU A 673 13.11 -20.37 -25.45
N THR A 674 13.70 -19.22 -25.13
CA THR A 674 14.84 -19.11 -24.22
C THR A 674 14.65 -17.96 -23.24
N VAL A 675 15.06 -18.16 -21.99
CA VAL A 675 15.11 -17.16 -20.93
C VAL A 675 16.37 -17.45 -20.12
N GLN A 676 17.07 -16.41 -19.67
CA GLN A 676 18.27 -16.59 -18.85
C GLN A 676 17.92 -17.21 -17.48
N PRO A 677 18.75 -18.11 -16.93
CA PRO A 677 18.43 -18.81 -15.68
C PRO A 677 18.27 -17.89 -14.46
N TRP A 678 19.00 -16.78 -14.43
CA TRP A 678 18.99 -15.80 -13.33
C TRP A 678 18.40 -14.49 -13.82
N VAL A 679 17.07 -14.42 -13.90
CA VAL A 679 16.40 -13.30 -14.58
C VAL A 679 16.62 -11.94 -13.93
N MET A 680 17.04 -11.89 -12.66
CA MET A 680 17.32 -10.66 -11.91
C MET A 680 18.78 -10.18 -12.00
N LEU A 681 19.69 -10.96 -12.60
CA LEU A 681 21.12 -10.66 -12.75
C LEU A 681 21.46 -10.15 -14.15
#